data_AF-A0A958Y5F9-F1
#
_entry.id   AF-A0A958Y5F9-F1
#
_cell.length_a   1.000
_cell.length_b   1.000
_cell.length_c   1.000
_cell.angle_alpha   90.00
_cell.angle_beta   90.00
_cell.angle_gamma   90.00
#
_symmetry.space_group_name_H-M   'P 1'
#
loop_
_entity.id
_entity.type
_entity.pdbx_description
1 polymer ?
#
loop_
_entity_poly.entity_id
_entity_poly.type
_entity_poly.pdbx_seq_one_letter_code
_entity_poly.pdbx_strand_id
1 'polypeptide(L)'
;WTPGQPPNPGSLERFILQALMEGQPPATQAFLRRHYRGLYRMGRFFFLFDSFDETPAVIDSYEHSPLIDKLSEVIYLYGLDGGNHLLLASREFKRPSGRFAADVSLHIRPLSEEMVIESLEKANFSEAAIKQLYNNHNLRPLIKNPFSLSLVKDYLKYNNGNLPPNQLALYESCLRSRLDPNVLAEEYGLQPLDIINTARAVAAFLFEDPRYGLTIELQELNRQLKGYPLNATIKLLRDQRLARLGKGRFSFIHRKFHEYFVALNFREQPEGLPIEDIPLDARNRDALVLYCEIAEEPRAQEVVQYCWQELQKLNFEPSPDESWLLGPGMSKNERQKRLKKAQPRKIIINDQYYQSVNCLRFLVDGFTSRKHLLEPYHRELSEFILFNVELGDDLILKKFLIESIALQPQQEAERLIVRIFDKLTLAPNSYLQESLANASRYLGKLSTPVLEHLIRFYFLRTRTLGYPTAKEARVLKLSDNFRPLARFLEVREIEKWLFLAGVILAGVFLLDPWEGRVDGWQWVVPVLLMEAALFIFVVIPWFSVAFLSYMFWLADARTKGFMGMIVGLLVVYLVFISRMGAMNTDFLAAPDEALPLGPKMAVWAYNIIIVLGLAWGIFSVFFIAYLGYKEYLRDLPRFRKIRRALGRSVPRATIAQHFQSLRSPHYRKKYIRLLREREVTPAGDWPDGKPPYEKDDEASGLLAQLEQQWRGLGYSLFGIRDEGNSLWVDRSPLLDGAY
;
A
#
# COMPACT_ATOMS: atom_id res chain seq x y z
N TRP A 1 -34.12 2.80 5.23
CA TRP A 1 -34.15 1.49 4.55
C TRP A 1 -33.71 0.42 5.53
N THR A 2 -34.16 -0.82 5.40
CA THR A 2 -33.76 -1.95 6.27
C THR A 2 -33.56 -3.21 5.42
N PRO A 3 -32.94 -4.29 5.94
CA PRO A 3 -32.81 -5.54 5.19
C PRO A 3 -34.17 -6.12 4.72
N GLY A 4 -35.23 -5.99 5.53
CA GLY A 4 -36.58 -6.43 5.16
C GLY A 4 -37.34 -5.46 4.25
N GLN A 5 -36.91 -4.20 4.15
CA GLN A 5 -37.47 -3.17 3.27
C GLN A 5 -36.33 -2.38 2.60
N PRO A 6 -35.63 -3.01 1.64
CA PRO A 6 -34.52 -2.37 0.96
C PRO A 6 -35.00 -1.27 0.01
N PRO A 7 -34.10 -0.36 -0.40
CA PRO A 7 -34.44 0.65 -1.42
C PRO A 7 -34.86 0.02 -2.74
N ASN A 8 -35.61 0.78 -3.54
CA ASN A 8 -35.84 0.52 -4.97
C ASN A 8 -35.56 1.80 -5.80
N PRO A 9 -35.36 1.71 -7.13
CA PRO A 9 -35.02 2.85 -7.97
C PRO A 9 -35.98 4.04 -7.83
N GLY A 10 -37.28 3.79 -7.73
CA GLY A 10 -38.28 4.86 -7.54
C GLY A 10 -38.21 5.53 -6.16
N SER A 11 -37.82 4.82 -5.11
CA SER A 11 -37.54 5.42 -3.80
C SER A 11 -36.27 6.28 -3.82
N LEU A 12 -35.25 5.85 -4.57
CA LEU A 12 -34.01 6.62 -4.74
C LEU A 12 -34.26 7.87 -5.60
N GLU A 13 -35.02 7.77 -6.69
CA GLU A 13 -35.44 8.93 -7.50
C GLU A 13 -36.15 9.98 -6.66
N ARG A 14 -37.11 9.56 -5.83
CA ARG A 14 -37.84 10.46 -4.92
C ARG A 14 -36.93 11.13 -3.92
N PHE A 15 -35.99 10.37 -3.33
CA PHE A 15 -34.99 10.91 -2.41
C PHE A 15 -34.12 11.97 -3.09
N ILE A 16 -33.59 11.69 -4.28
CA ILE A 16 -32.74 12.61 -5.04
C ILE A 16 -33.50 13.86 -5.46
N LEU A 17 -34.72 13.69 -5.99
CA LEU A 17 -35.58 14.82 -6.35
C LEU A 17 -35.88 15.70 -5.14
N GLN A 18 -36.19 15.10 -3.99
CA GLN A 18 -36.42 15.83 -2.76
C GLN A 18 -35.17 16.60 -2.33
N ALA A 19 -34.01 15.96 -2.30
CA ALA A 19 -32.73 16.59 -1.96
C ALA A 19 -32.36 17.74 -2.92
N LEU A 20 -32.60 17.58 -4.23
CA LEU A 20 -32.35 18.62 -5.24
C LEU A 20 -33.31 19.80 -5.10
N MET A 21 -34.58 19.57 -4.77
CA MET A 21 -35.58 20.63 -4.60
C MET A 21 -35.45 21.37 -3.27
N GLU A 22 -34.95 20.70 -2.23
CA GLU A 22 -34.88 21.25 -0.88
C GLU A 22 -33.98 22.50 -0.84
N GLY A 23 -34.50 23.59 -0.29
CA GLY A 23 -33.80 24.87 -0.21
C GLY A 23 -33.70 25.65 -1.53
N GLN A 24 -34.28 25.14 -2.62
CA GLN A 24 -34.30 25.85 -3.91
C GLN A 24 -35.49 26.80 -4.02
N PRO A 25 -35.37 27.91 -4.79
CA PRO A 25 -36.49 28.80 -5.09
C PRO A 25 -37.67 28.07 -5.77
N PRO A 26 -38.91 28.55 -5.62
CA PRO A 26 -40.09 27.93 -6.23
C PRO A 26 -39.97 27.71 -7.75
N ALA A 27 -39.35 28.65 -8.46
CA ALA A 27 -39.10 28.54 -9.90
C ALA A 27 -38.19 27.34 -10.25
N THR A 28 -37.10 27.14 -9.51
CA THR A 28 -36.19 26.01 -9.67
C THR A 28 -36.89 24.69 -9.34
N GLN A 29 -37.71 24.66 -8.28
CA GLN A 29 -38.50 23.47 -7.95
C GLN A 29 -39.51 23.13 -9.06
N ALA A 30 -40.20 24.12 -9.61
CA ALA A 30 -41.11 23.94 -10.74
C ALA A 30 -40.37 23.44 -11.99
N PHE A 31 -39.19 24.00 -12.27
CA PHE A 31 -38.32 23.55 -13.35
C PHE A 31 -37.92 22.08 -13.17
N LEU A 32 -37.41 21.70 -12.00
CA LEU A 32 -37.03 20.32 -11.70
C LEU A 32 -38.22 19.37 -11.85
N ARG A 33 -39.39 19.70 -11.26
CA ARG A 33 -40.60 18.85 -11.39
C ARG A 33 -41.01 18.62 -12.85
N ARG A 34 -40.87 19.63 -13.71
CA ARG A 34 -41.26 19.54 -15.12
C ARG A 34 -40.20 18.86 -16.00
N HIS A 35 -38.93 19.14 -15.76
CA HIS A 35 -37.85 18.80 -16.70
C HIS A 35 -36.91 17.71 -16.22
N TYR A 36 -36.92 17.37 -14.92
CA TYR A 36 -35.96 16.42 -14.35
C TYR A 36 -35.94 15.08 -15.09
N ARG A 37 -37.10 14.45 -15.32
CA ARG A 37 -37.16 13.17 -16.01
C ARG A 37 -36.67 13.24 -17.45
N GLY A 38 -36.92 14.36 -18.13
CA GLY A 38 -36.39 14.60 -19.48
C GLY A 38 -34.87 14.69 -19.48
N LEU A 39 -34.31 15.52 -18.59
CA LEU A 39 -32.86 15.67 -18.42
C LEU A 39 -32.17 14.37 -17.99
N TYR A 40 -32.81 13.62 -17.09
CA TYR A 40 -32.34 12.33 -16.62
C TYR A 40 -32.28 11.29 -17.73
N ARG A 41 -33.31 11.19 -18.57
CA ARG A 41 -33.31 10.26 -19.73
C ARG A 41 -32.32 10.66 -20.83
N MET A 42 -31.91 11.93 -20.86
CA MET A 42 -30.92 12.46 -21.79
C MET A 42 -29.48 12.33 -21.27
N GLY A 43 -29.24 11.67 -20.14
CA GLY A 43 -27.89 11.49 -19.57
C GLY A 43 -27.23 12.79 -19.13
N ARG A 44 -28.01 13.82 -18.77
CA ARG A 44 -27.48 15.16 -18.49
C ARG A 44 -27.00 15.36 -17.05
N PHE A 45 -27.15 14.36 -16.19
CA PHE A 45 -26.70 14.44 -14.81
C PHE A 45 -25.35 13.74 -14.60
N PHE A 46 -24.57 14.34 -13.71
CA PHE A 46 -23.42 13.72 -13.08
C PHE A 46 -23.72 13.67 -11.58
N PHE A 47 -23.91 12.46 -11.04
CA PHE A 47 -24.23 12.29 -9.63
C PHE A 47 -22.97 11.98 -8.82
N LEU A 48 -22.78 12.76 -7.76
CA LEU A 48 -21.75 12.55 -6.75
C LEU A 48 -22.44 12.06 -5.47
N PHE A 49 -22.29 10.78 -5.17
CA PHE A 49 -22.73 10.20 -3.91
C PHE A 49 -21.53 10.10 -2.99
N ASP A 50 -21.41 11.06 -2.08
CA ASP A 50 -20.34 11.09 -1.07
C ASP A 50 -20.77 10.29 0.16
N SER A 51 -19.82 9.60 0.79
CA SER A 51 -20.02 8.83 2.03
C SER A 51 -21.12 7.74 2.01
N PHE A 52 -21.08 6.79 1.07
CA PHE A 52 -21.99 5.64 1.05
C PHE A 52 -22.09 4.92 2.41
N ASP A 53 -20.95 4.74 3.08
CA ASP A 53 -20.82 4.06 4.37
C ASP A 53 -21.43 4.83 5.55
N GLU A 54 -21.72 6.13 5.38
CA GLU A 54 -22.39 6.97 6.37
C GLU A 54 -23.91 7.01 6.20
N THR A 55 -24.45 6.29 5.21
CA THR A 55 -25.90 6.08 5.12
C THR A 55 -26.38 5.41 6.40
N PRO A 56 -27.41 5.93 7.12
CA PRO A 56 -27.81 5.38 8.43
C PRO A 56 -28.11 3.89 8.42
N ALA A 57 -28.62 3.35 7.32
CA ALA A 57 -28.90 1.93 7.21
C ALA A 57 -27.65 1.06 6.92
N VAL A 58 -26.58 1.67 6.37
CA VAL A 58 -25.31 1.01 6.04
C VAL A 58 -24.33 1.09 7.21
N ILE A 59 -24.33 2.19 7.97
CA ILE A 59 -23.39 2.42 9.07
C ILE A 59 -23.47 1.33 10.14
N ASP A 60 -24.67 0.78 10.38
CA ASP A 60 -24.94 -0.27 11.36
C ASP A 60 -24.93 -1.68 10.75
N SER A 61 -24.77 -1.77 9.43
CA SER A 61 -24.72 -3.06 8.74
C SER A 61 -23.31 -3.63 8.75
N TYR A 62 -23.21 -4.95 8.89
CA TYR A 62 -21.97 -5.68 8.68
C TYR A 62 -21.55 -5.63 7.20
N GLU A 63 -20.26 -5.76 6.91
CA GLU A 63 -19.65 -5.60 5.57
C GLU A 63 -20.32 -6.46 4.48
N HIS A 64 -20.89 -7.61 4.83
CA HIS A 64 -21.55 -8.54 3.91
C HIS A 64 -23.08 -8.49 3.98
N SER A 65 -23.65 -7.37 4.44
CA SER A 65 -25.10 -7.23 4.56
C SER A 65 -25.80 -7.25 3.19
N PRO A 66 -26.89 -8.03 3.02
CA PRO A 66 -27.74 -7.97 1.83
C PRO A 66 -28.26 -6.56 1.51
N LEU A 67 -28.32 -5.68 2.51
CA LEU A 67 -28.70 -4.29 2.33
C LEU A 67 -27.64 -3.49 1.53
N ILE A 68 -26.35 -3.72 1.79
CA ILE A 68 -25.25 -3.10 1.03
C ILE A 68 -25.36 -3.54 -0.43
N ASP A 69 -25.56 -4.85 -0.66
CA ASP A 69 -25.78 -5.41 -1.99
C ASP A 69 -26.94 -4.74 -2.72
N LYS A 70 -28.09 -4.63 -2.04
CA LYS A 70 -29.28 -4.08 -2.68
C LYS A 70 -29.19 -2.58 -2.93
N LEU A 71 -28.60 -1.82 -2.01
CA LEU A 71 -28.37 -0.40 -2.20
C LEU A 71 -27.38 -0.15 -3.36
N SER A 72 -26.31 -0.94 -3.43
CA SER A 72 -25.32 -0.90 -4.52
C SER A 72 -25.98 -1.12 -5.88
N GLU A 73 -26.83 -2.15 -5.99
CA GLU A 73 -27.60 -2.45 -7.19
C GLU A 73 -28.55 -1.30 -7.57
N VAL A 74 -29.27 -0.74 -6.60
CA VAL A 74 -30.27 0.31 -6.85
C VAL A 74 -29.61 1.61 -7.34
N ILE A 75 -28.49 2.00 -6.74
CA ILE A 75 -27.74 3.19 -7.19
C ILE A 75 -27.22 2.97 -8.61
N TYR A 76 -26.70 1.78 -8.93
CA TYR A 76 -26.21 1.45 -10.26
C TYR A 76 -27.32 1.47 -11.33
N LEU A 77 -28.43 0.78 -11.07
CA LEU A 77 -29.59 0.76 -11.97
C LEU A 77 -30.12 2.18 -12.24
N TYR A 78 -30.12 3.02 -11.22
CA TYR A 78 -30.49 4.42 -11.36
C TYR A 78 -29.51 5.25 -12.20
N GLY A 79 -28.23 4.89 -12.30
CA GLY A 79 -27.33 5.52 -13.27
C GLY A 79 -27.62 5.07 -14.69
N LEU A 80 -27.76 3.75 -14.85
CA LEU A 80 -27.94 3.08 -16.15
C LEU A 80 -29.20 3.53 -16.89
N ASP A 81 -30.35 3.55 -16.20
CA ASP A 81 -31.66 3.81 -16.82
C ASP A 81 -31.75 5.20 -17.50
N GLY A 82 -30.86 6.14 -17.16
CA GLY A 82 -30.81 7.47 -17.75
C GLY A 82 -29.56 7.77 -18.58
N GLY A 83 -28.59 6.86 -18.68
CA GLY A 83 -27.30 7.14 -19.30
C GLY A 83 -26.51 8.24 -18.58
N ASN A 84 -26.68 8.36 -17.26
CA ASN A 84 -26.03 9.38 -16.44
C ASN A 84 -24.69 8.88 -15.89
N HIS A 85 -23.80 9.81 -15.54
CA HIS A 85 -22.53 9.48 -14.91
C HIS A 85 -22.69 9.43 -13.39
N LEU A 86 -22.04 8.45 -12.76
CA LEU A 86 -22.09 8.21 -11.33
C LEU A 86 -20.68 8.15 -10.74
N LEU A 87 -20.48 8.80 -9.60
CA LEU A 87 -19.33 8.58 -8.74
C LEU A 87 -19.83 8.35 -7.32
N LEU A 88 -19.40 7.23 -6.73
CA LEU A 88 -19.78 6.80 -5.38
C LEU A 88 -18.51 6.72 -4.54
N ALA A 89 -18.43 7.54 -3.49
CA ALA A 89 -17.34 7.53 -2.52
C ALA A 89 -17.76 6.77 -1.26
N SER A 90 -16.84 6.00 -0.69
CA SER A 90 -17.06 5.23 0.53
C SER A 90 -15.74 4.91 1.22
N ARG A 91 -15.80 4.55 2.50
CA ARG A 91 -14.72 3.79 3.15
C ARG A 91 -14.63 2.39 2.57
N GLU A 92 -13.46 1.77 2.69
CA GLU A 92 -13.16 0.47 2.07
C GLU A 92 -14.00 -0.67 2.68
N PHE A 93 -14.12 -0.74 4.01
CA PHE A 93 -14.84 -1.83 4.73
C PHE A 93 -16.37 -1.77 4.65
N LYS A 94 -16.92 -0.65 4.17
CA LYS A 94 -18.37 -0.47 3.96
C LYS A 94 -18.64 0.03 2.57
N ARG A 95 -17.80 -0.40 1.62
CA ARG A 95 -17.90 0.00 0.22
C ARG A 95 -19.12 -0.63 -0.46
N PRO A 96 -19.59 -0.04 -1.57
CA PRO A 96 -20.56 -0.70 -2.41
C PRO A 96 -20.07 -2.08 -2.84
N SER A 97 -20.98 -3.03 -2.94
CA SER A 97 -20.66 -4.38 -3.38
C SER A 97 -20.42 -4.44 -4.88
N GLY A 98 -20.04 -5.64 -5.38
CA GLY A 98 -19.87 -5.88 -6.81
C GLY A 98 -21.11 -5.58 -7.66
N ARG A 99 -22.30 -5.43 -7.06
CA ARG A 99 -23.52 -5.02 -7.77
C ARG A 99 -23.54 -3.57 -8.22
N PHE A 100 -22.69 -2.71 -7.65
CA PHE A 100 -22.52 -1.35 -8.15
C PHE A 100 -21.81 -1.33 -9.52
N ALA A 101 -21.20 -2.46 -9.94
CA ALA A 101 -20.66 -2.70 -11.29
C ALA A 101 -19.90 -1.50 -11.88
N ALA A 102 -19.05 -0.87 -11.05
CA ALA A 102 -18.33 0.34 -11.41
C ALA A 102 -17.44 0.12 -12.63
N ASP A 103 -17.48 1.07 -13.57
CA ASP A 103 -16.55 1.07 -14.71
C ASP A 103 -15.13 1.46 -14.28
N VAL A 104 -14.99 2.21 -13.19
CA VAL A 104 -13.70 2.67 -12.62
C VAL A 104 -13.71 2.62 -11.09
N SER A 105 -12.74 1.91 -10.49
CA SER A 105 -12.50 1.94 -9.03
C SER A 105 -11.22 2.71 -8.67
N LEU A 106 -11.38 3.83 -7.96
CA LEU A 106 -10.27 4.68 -7.49
C LEU A 106 -10.12 4.56 -5.97
N HIS A 107 -8.88 4.35 -5.52
CA HIS A 107 -8.55 4.29 -4.09
C HIS A 107 -7.70 5.50 -3.68
N ILE A 108 -8.14 6.24 -2.67
CA ILE A 108 -7.36 7.31 -2.07
C ILE A 108 -6.32 6.69 -1.13
N ARG A 109 -5.04 6.84 -1.48
CA ARG A 109 -3.94 6.34 -0.66
C ARG A 109 -3.60 7.32 0.46
N PRO A 110 -3.12 6.84 1.62
CA PRO A 110 -2.60 7.75 2.63
C PRO A 110 -1.36 8.47 2.13
N LEU A 111 -1.05 9.59 2.79
CA LEU A 111 0.07 10.45 2.42
C LEU A 111 1.37 9.66 2.44
N SER A 112 2.17 9.84 1.40
CA SER A 112 3.54 9.34 1.40
C SER A 112 4.37 10.10 2.43
N GLU A 113 5.46 9.50 2.89
CA GLU A 113 6.32 10.15 3.91
C GLU A 113 6.87 11.48 3.37
N GLU A 114 7.15 11.55 2.07
CA GLU A 114 7.54 12.78 1.37
C GLU A 114 6.45 13.85 1.42
N MET A 115 5.19 13.51 1.11
CA MET A 115 4.09 14.47 1.19
C MET A 115 3.88 14.99 2.61
N VAL A 116 4.08 14.15 3.62
CA VAL A 116 4.00 14.57 5.02
C VAL A 116 5.12 15.54 5.37
N ILE A 117 6.37 15.22 5.00
CA ILE A 117 7.54 16.08 5.23
C ILE A 117 7.34 17.42 4.54
N GLU A 118 6.97 17.43 3.26
CA GLU A 118 6.69 18.65 2.51
C GLU A 118 5.58 19.48 3.16
N SER A 119 4.52 18.84 3.68
CA SER A 119 3.46 19.56 4.40
C SER A 119 3.94 20.15 5.74
N LEU A 120 4.87 19.50 6.44
CA LEU A 120 5.43 19.99 7.70
C LEU A 120 6.43 21.13 7.45
N GLU A 121 7.28 20.99 6.43
CA GLU A 121 8.24 22.02 6.00
C GLU A 121 7.51 23.28 5.52
N LYS A 122 6.45 23.13 4.71
CA LYS A 122 5.58 24.26 4.32
C LYS A 122 4.89 24.94 5.50
N ALA A 123 4.73 24.24 6.61
CA ALA A 123 4.19 24.80 7.86
C ALA A 123 5.28 25.36 8.79
N ASN A 124 6.54 25.46 8.32
CA ASN A 124 7.71 25.99 9.02
C ASN A 124 8.10 25.22 10.30
N PHE A 125 7.87 23.89 10.34
CA PHE A 125 8.40 23.06 11.41
C PHE A 125 9.90 22.80 11.23
N SER A 126 10.66 22.81 12.34
CA SER A 126 12.10 22.53 12.32
C SER A 126 12.38 21.05 12.00
N GLU A 127 13.55 20.78 11.41
CA GLU A 127 13.99 19.40 11.14
C GLU A 127 14.03 18.55 12.43
N ALA A 128 14.37 19.16 13.57
CA ALA A 128 14.36 18.50 14.87
C ALA A 128 12.95 18.04 15.28
N ALA A 129 11.93 18.89 15.12
CA ALA A 129 10.54 18.54 15.43
C ALA A 129 10.03 17.43 14.49
N ILE A 130 10.38 17.49 13.20
CA ILE A 130 10.04 16.45 12.23
C ILE A 130 10.70 15.12 12.62
N LYS A 131 11.98 15.12 12.99
CA LYS A 131 12.68 13.91 13.46
C LYS A 131 12.04 13.33 14.72
N GLN A 132 11.70 14.17 15.69
CA GLN A 132 11.00 13.72 16.90
C GLN A 132 9.67 13.04 16.57
N LEU A 133 8.88 13.62 15.66
CA LEU A 133 7.61 13.06 15.21
C LEU A 133 7.78 11.69 14.52
N TYR A 134 8.78 11.54 13.65
CA TYR A 134 9.08 10.29 12.95
C TYR A 134 9.70 9.20 13.85
N ASN A 135 10.40 9.61 14.91
CA ASN A 135 10.90 8.71 15.95
C ASN A 135 9.82 8.29 16.95
N ASN A 136 8.66 8.98 16.99
CA ASN A 136 7.53 8.56 17.80
C ASN A 136 6.70 7.49 17.07
N HIS A 137 6.86 6.24 17.51
CA HIS A 137 6.20 5.08 16.91
C HIS A 137 4.65 5.13 16.97
N ASN A 138 4.07 5.85 17.93
CA ASN A 138 2.61 5.97 18.10
C ASN A 138 2.02 7.03 17.16
N LEU A 139 2.75 8.12 16.90
CA LEU A 139 2.26 9.23 16.07
C LEU A 139 2.53 9.04 14.57
N ARG A 140 3.59 8.30 14.23
CA ARG A 140 3.99 8.10 12.84
C ARG A 140 2.90 7.49 11.93
N PRO A 141 2.10 6.50 12.37
CA PRO A 141 0.99 5.99 11.56
C PRO A 141 -0.10 7.04 11.34
N LEU A 142 -0.39 7.87 12.36
CA LEU A 142 -1.45 8.87 12.33
C LEU A 142 -1.19 9.97 11.29
N ILE A 143 0.05 10.43 11.16
CA ILE A 143 0.41 11.55 10.26
C ILE A 143 0.28 11.23 8.77
N LYS A 144 0.05 9.96 8.40
CA LYS A 144 -0.25 9.56 7.02
C LYS A 144 -1.69 9.89 6.61
N ASN A 145 -2.58 10.13 7.57
CA ASN A 145 -3.92 10.62 7.31
C ASN A 145 -3.91 12.16 7.24
N PRO A 146 -4.44 12.80 6.17
CA PRO A 146 -4.43 14.26 6.03
C PRO A 146 -5.11 15.01 7.18
N PHE A 147 -6.22 14.49 7.70
CA PHE A 147 -6.95 15.09 8.81
C PHE A 147 -6.14 15.00 10.11
N SER A 148 -5.62 13.82 10.45
CA SER A 148 -4.76 13.64 11.62
C SER A 148 -3.47 14.47 11.54
N LEU A 149 -2.85 14.58 10.35
CA LEU A 149 -1.71 15.45 10.12
C LEU A 149 -2.06 16.92 10.38
N SER A 150 -3.26 17.38 9.98
CA SER A 150 -3.73 18.72 10.32
C SER A 150 -3.79 18.92 11.83
N LEU A 151 -4.37 17.97 12.57
CA LEU A 151 -4.45 18.05 14.03
C LEU A 151 -3.09 18.05 14.70
N VAL A 152 -2.14 17.23 14.21
CA VAL A 152 -0.75 17.22 14.71
C VAL A 152 -0.08 18.56 14.47
N LYS A 153 -0.25 19.17 13.29
CA LYS A 153 0.30 20.51 13.00
C LYS A 153 -0.28 21.56 13.95
N ASP A 154 -1.60 21.53 14.17
CA ASP A 154 -2.27 22.47 15.07
C ASP A 154 -1.79 22.28 16.52
N TYR A 155 -1.68 21.01 16.97
CA TYR A 155 -1.15 20.67 18.29
C TYR A 155 0.28 21.17 18.48
N LEU A 156 1.18 20.91 17.53
CA LEU A 156 2.58 21.32 17.64
C LEU A 156 2.73 22.84 17.67
N LYS A 157 1.92 23.57 16.90
CA LYS A 157 1.91 25.04 16.95
C LYS A 157 1.44 25.55 18.31
N TYR A 158 0.37 24.97 18.85
CA TYR A 158 -0.20 25.39 20.13
C TYR A 158 0.69 25.03 21.33
N ASN A 159 1.42 23.91 21.26
CA ASN A 159 2.21 23.37 22.37
C ASN A 159 3.73 23.58 22.20
N ASN A 160 4.15 24.62 21.48
CA ASN A 160 5.57 25.00 21.28
C ASN A 160 6.46 23.86 20.76
N GLY A 161 5.94 23.04 19.85
CA GLY A 161 6.66 21.91 19.24
C GLY A 161 6.69 20.62 20.06
N ASN A 162 6.10 20.60 21.25
CA ASN A 162 5.99 19.37 22.04
C ASN A 162 5.05 18.37 21.35
N LEU A 163 5.43 17.09 21.35
CA LEU A 163 4.62 16.02 20.78
C LEU A 163 3.40 15.72 21.67
N PRO A 164 2.25 15.36 21.07
CA PRO A 164 1.10 14.88 21.82
C PRO A 164 1.42 13.53 22.51
N PRO A 165 0.96 13.32 23.75
CA PRO A 165 1.19 12.05 24.46
C PRO A 165 0.38 10.88 23.86
N ASN A 166 -0.79 11.14 23.28
CA ASN A 166 -1.69 10.15 22.69
C ASN A 166 -2.58 10.80 21.60
N GLN A 167 -3.42 10.01 20.93
CA GLN A 167 -4.30 10.52 19.88
C GLN A 167 -5.40 11.43 20.46
N LEU A 168 -5.92 11.16 21.66
CA LEU A 168 -6.93 12.02 22.28
C LEU A 168 -6.46 13.45 22.53
N ALA A 169 -5.20 13.63 22.92
CA ALA A 169 -4.62 14.95 23.18
C ALA A 169 -4.69 15.86 21.94
N LEU A 170 -4.70 15.29 20.72
CA LEU A 170 -4.90 16.03 19.49
C LEU A 170 -6.29 16.69 19.43
N TYR A 171 -7.33 15.94 19.77
CA TYR A 171 -8.71 16.44 19.78
C TYR A 171 -8.91 17.43 20.94
N GLU A 172 -8.40 17.12 22.13
CA GLU A 172 -8.45 18.02 23.29
C GLU A 172 -7.78 19.36 23.01
N SER A 173 -6.56 19.34 22.46
CA SER A 173 -5.85 20.56 22.09
C SER A 173 -6.56 21.34 20.99
N CYS A 174 -7.13 20.63 20.00
CA CYS A 174 -7.91 21.27 18.94
C CYS A 174 -9.14 21.98 19.50
N LEU A 175 -9.88 21.35 20.41
CA LEU A 175 -11.02 21.97 21.10
C LEU A 175 -10.57 23.16 21.95
N ARG A 176 -9.56 22.99 22.81
CA ARG A 176 -9.03 24.07 23.66
C ARG A 176 -8.56 25.29 22.87
N SER A 177 -7.84 25.07 21.78
CA SER A 177 -7.33 26.16 20.93
C SER A 177 -8.43 26.97 20.22
N ARG A 178 -9.64 26.41 20.08
CA ARG A 178 -10.79 27.05 19.44
C ARG A 178 -11.86 27.54 20.42
N LEU A 179 -11.78 27.12 21.67
CA LEU A 179 -12.77 27.40 22.72
C LEU A 179 -12.13 28.31 23.78
N ASP A 180 -11.81 29.56 23.40
CA ASP A 180 -11.24 30.57 24.31
C ASP A 180 -12.26 30.94 25.41
N PRO A 181 -11.98 30.64 26.69
CA PRO A 181 -12.91 30.90 27.80
C PRO A 181 -13.44 32.33 27.88
N ASN A 182 -12.64 33.32 27.48
CA ASN A 182 -13.06 34.73 27.53
C ASN A 182 -14.13 35.02 26.47
N VAL A 183 -13.91 34.57 25.23
CA VAL A 183 -14.87 34.68 24.13
C VAL A 183 -16.16 33.91 24.47
N LEU A 184 -16.04 32.74 25.10
CA LEU A 184 -17.18 31.92 25.48
C LEU A 184 -18.07 32.59 26.53
N ALA A 185 -17.46 33.20 27.56
CA ALA A 185 -18.20 33.89 28.61
C ALA A 185 -18.85 35.18 28.09
N GLU A 186 -18.13 35.97 27.28
CA GLU A 186 -18.59 37.28 26.81
C GLU A 186 -19.65 37.20 25.69
N GLU A 187 -19.48 36.31 24.69
CA GLU A 187 -20.35 36.28 23.51
C GLU A 187 -21.48 35.24 23.62
N TYR A 188 -21.26 34.15 24.35
CA TYR A 188 -22.19 33.01 24.40
C TYR A 188 -22.76 32.74 25.80
N GLY A 189 -22.17 33.32 26.85
CA GLY A 189 -22.55 33.03 28.24
C GLY A 189 -22.34 31.57 28.64
N LEU A 190 -21.34 30.90 28.04
CA LEU A 190 -21.06 29.48 28.26
C LEU A 190 -19.70 29.27 28.89
N GLN A 191 -19.56 28.19 29.67
CA GLN A 191 -18.27 27.67 30.08
C GLN A 191 -17.79 26.57 29.12
N PRO A 192 -16.47 26.36 28.97
CA PRO A 192 -15.93 25.26 28.16
C PRO A 192 -16.55 23.89 28.48
N LEU A 193 -16.84 23.64 29.76
CA LEU A 193 -17.43 22.38 30.22
C LEU A 193 -18.86 22.19 29.71
N ASP A 194 -19.66 23.26 29.63
CA ASP A 194 -21.04 23.20 29.12
C ASP A 194 -21.07 22.77 27.65
N ILE A 195 -20.12 23.30 26.87
CA ILE A 195 -19.97 23.00 25.44
C ILE A 195 -19.58 21.54 25.24
N ILE A 196 -18.59 21.06 26.02
CA ILE A 196 -18.14 19.67 25.94
C ILE A 196 -19.28 18.73 26.35
N ASN A 197 -19.96 18.99 27.46
CA ASN A 197 -21.06 18.16 27.94
C ASN A 197 -22.23 18.14 26.95
N THR A 198 -22.56 19.28 26.35
CA THR A 198 -23.61 19.37 25.32
C THR A 198 -23.20 18.61 24.05
N ALA A 199 -21.96 18.79 23.57
CA ALA A 199 -21.47 18.07 22.39
C ALA A 199 -21.43 16.56 22.63
N ARG A 200 -21.07 16.13 23.84
CA ARG A 200 -21.11 14.74 24.27
C ARG A 200 -22.51 14.15 24.32
N ALA A 201 -23.49 14.90 24.84
CA ALA A 201 -24.88 14.48 24.85
C ALA A 201 -25.44 14.35 23.43
N VAL A 202 -25.12 15.30 22.54
CA VAL A 202 -25.48 15.21 21.12
C VAL A 202 -24.83 13.99 20.45
N ALA A 203 -23.55 13.74 20.73
CA ALA A 203 -22.84 12.59 20.17
C ALA A 203 -23.41 11.26 20.67
N ALA A 204 -23.72 11.15 21.97
CA ALA A 204 -24.41 9.99 22.57
C ALA A 204 -25.76 9.75 21.90
N PHE A 205 -26.57 10.79 21.77
CA PHE A 205 -27.90 10.66 21.18
C PHE A 205 -27.85 10.22 19.72
N LEU A 206 -26.96 10.82 18.92
CA LEU A 206 -26.72 10.38 17.55
C LEU A 206 -26.26 8.93 17.51
N PHE A 207 -25.44 8.52 18.47
CA PHE A 207 -24.83 7.20 18.57
C PHE A 207 -25.81 6.10 18.98
N GLU A 208 -26.70 6.37 19.93
CA GLU A 208 -27.66 5.40 20.48
C GLU A 208 -28.82 5.09 19.52
N ASP A 209 -29.19 6.05 18.66
CA ASP A 209 -30.29 5.87 17.72
C ASP A 209 -29.75 5.63 16.28
N PRO A 210 -29.88 4.40 15.75
CA PRO A 210 -29.50 4.02 14.38
C PRO A 210 -30.10 4.92 13.29
N ARG A 211 -31.24 5.56 13.55
CA ARG A 211 -32.01 6.28 12.53
C ARG A 211 -31.32 7.55 12.04
N TYR A 212 -30.46 8.16 12.87
CA TYR A 212 -29.88 9.47 12.55
C TYR A 212 -28.50 9.39 11.88
N GLY A 213 -27.78 8.26 11.99
CA GLY A 213 -26.40 8.17 11.50
C GLY A 213 -25.52 9.28 12.09
N LEU A 214 -25.02 10.20 11.26
CA LEU A 214 -24.16 11.31 11.71
C LEU A 214 -24.84 12.68 11.66
N THR A 215 -26.15 12.74 11.40
CA THR A 215 -26.86 14.01 11.15
C THR A 215 -28.29 13.98 11.68
N ILE A 216 -28.70 15.07 12.34
CA ILE A 216 -30.01 15.15 13.00
C ILE A 216 -30.63 16.54 12.88
N GLU A 217 -31.97 16.60 12.85
CA GLU A 217 -32.71 17.87 12.91
C GLU A 217 -32.51 18.59 14.25
N LEU A 218 -32.22 19.89 14.21
CA LEU A 218 -31.98 20.71 15.38
C LEU A 218 -33.21 20.78 16.31
N GLN A 219 -34.41 20.73 15.74
CA GLN A 219 -35.65 20.68 16.52
C GLN A 219 -35.74 19.39 17.35
N GLU A 220 -35.31 18.26 16.77
CA GLU A 220 -35.30 16.98 17.47
C GLU A 220 -34.28 16.98 18.60
N LEU A 221 -33.07 17.49 18.36
CA LEU A 221 -32.07 17.66 19.42
C LEU A 221 -32.60 18.55 20.56
N ASN A 222 -33.24 19.68 20.24
CA ASN A 222 -33.83 20.56 21.26
C ASN A 222 -34.93 19.86 22.07
N ARG A 223 -35.67 18.93 21.45
CA ARG A 223 -36.72 18.16 22.12
C ARG A 223 -36.13 17.13 23.09
N GLN A 224 -35.04 16.47 22.70
CA GLN A 224 -34.45 15.35 23.43
C GLN A 224 -33.47 15.80 24.50
N LEU A 225 -32.68 16.84 24.22
CA LEU A 225 -31.64 17.36 25.12
C LEU A 225 -32.12 18.60 25.88
N LYS A 226 -33.34 18.55 26.44
CA LYS A 226 -33.87 19.62 27.27
C LYS A 226 -32.98 19.80 28.51
N GLY A 227 -32.54 21.04 28.75
CA GLY A 227 -31.66 21.39 29.87
C GLY A 227 -30.20 21.60 29.46
N TYR A 228 -29.79 21.21 28.26
CA TYR A 228 -28.49 21.58 27.72
C TYR A 228 -28.56 22.94 27.00
N PRO A 229 -27.49 23.77 27.04
CA PRO A 229 -27.40 25.02 26.28
C PRO A 229 -27.15 24.76 24.78
N LEU A 230 -28.05 24.00 24.15
CA LEU A 230 -27.87 23.41 22.83
C LEU A 230 -27.70 24.45 21.73
N ASN A 231 -28.58 25.45 21.66
CA ASN A 231 -28.56 26.44 20.58
C ASN A 231 -27.29 27.32 20.63
N ALA A 232 -26.89 27.75 21.82
CA ALA A 232 -25.66 28.52 22.02
C ALA A 232 -24.43 27.66 21.69
N THR A 233 -24.41 26.41 22.13
CA THR A 233 -23.33 25.46 21.83
C THR A 233 -23.21 25.19 20.33
N ILE A 234 -24.32 24.89 19.64
CA ILE A 234 -24.30 24.61 18.20
C ILE A 234 -23.86 25.83 17.40
N LYS A 235 -24.34 27.03 17.76
CA LYS A 235 -23.90 28.28 17.14
C LYS A 235 -22.39 28.43 17.27
N LEU A 236 -21.85 28.31 18.48
CA LEU A 236 -20.43 28.39 18.74
C LEU A 236 -19.63 27.32 17.98
N LEU A 237 -20.03 26.04 18.04
CA LEU A 237 -19.33 24.96 17.35
C LEU A 237 -19.30 25.20 15.83
N ARG A 238 -20.37 25.77 15.26
CA ARG A 238 -20.39 26.18 13.85
C ARG A 238 -19.39 27.31 13.60
N ASP A 239 -19.41 28.35 14.42
CA ASP A 239 -18.57 29.55 14.24
C ASP A 239 -17.08 29.20 14.39
N GLN A 240 -16.75 28.22 15.24
CA GLN A 240 -15.41 27.63 15.41
C GLN A 240 -15.07 26.50 14.41
N ARG A 241 -15.94 26.25 13.43
CA ARG A 241 -15.76 25.21 12.38
C ARG A 241 -15.53 23.80 12.95
N LEU A 242 -16.21 23.49 14.06
CA LEU A 242 -16.26 22.18 14.71
C LEU A 242 -17.57 21.43 14.40
N ALA A 243 -18.61 22.14 13.97
CA ALA A 243 -19.87 21.58 13.50
C ALA A 243 -20.36 22.24 12.21
N ARG A 244 -21.33 21.60 11.55
CA ARG A 244 -22.09 22.12 10.41
C ARG A 244 -23.56 22.20 10.81
N LEU A 245 -24.20 23.30 10.41
CA LEU A 245 -25.64 23.47 10.52
C LEU A 245 -26.20 23.79 9.13
N GLY A 246 -26.71 22.78 8.44
CA GLY A 246 -27.25 22.90 7.09
C GLY A 246 -28.75 22.69 7.09
N LYS A 247 -29.53 23.67 6.62
CA LYS A 247 -31.01 23.59 6.51
C LYS A 247 -31.72 23.11 7.80
N GLY A 248 -31.20 23.46 8.97
CA GLY A 248 -31.75 23.03 10.26
C GLY A 248 -31.21 21.69 10.77
N ARG A 249 -30.35 21.01 10.01
CA ARG A 249 -29.69 19.76 10.42
C ARG A 249 -28.30 20.01 10.97
N PHE A 250 -28.02 19.42 12.11
CA PHE A 250 -26.73 19.44 12.79
C PHE A 250 -25.92 18.20 12.42
N SER A 251 -24.62 18.40 12.18
CA SER A 251 -23.60 17.35 12.16
C SER A 251 -22.27 17.90 12.68
N PHE A 252 -21.38 17.04 13.15
CA PHE A 252 -19.99 17.45 13.42
C PHE A 252 -19.25 17.75 12.10
N ILE A 253 -18.18 18.56 12.14
CA ILE A 253 -17.40 18.91 10.94
C ILE A 253 -16.73 17.69 10.30
N HIS A 254 -16.39 16.70 11.13
CA HIS A 254 -15.76 15.44 10.77
C HIS A 254 -16.21 14.35 11.73
N ARG A 255 -16.46 13.14 11.22
CA ARG A 255 -16.89 11.96 11.99
C ARG A 255 -15.97 11.65 13.19
N LYS A 256 -14.67 11.89 13.05
CA LYS A 256 -13.70 11.72 14.16
C LYS A 256 -14.01 12.54 15.42
N PHE A 257 -14.65 13.70 15.30
CA PHE A 257 -15.10 14.45 16.48
C PHE A 257 -16.30 13.78 17.15
N HIS A 258 -17.24 13.23 16.37
CA HIS A 258 -18.34 12.41 16.91
C HIS A 258 -17.79 11.22 17.69
N GLU A 259 -16.87 10.44 17.09
CA GLU A 259 -16.21 9.30 17.72
C GLU A 259 -15.44 9.69 18.99
N TYR A 260 -14.75 10.82 18.98
CA TYR A 260 -14.06 11.36 20.15
C TYR A 260 -15.04 11.64 21.30
N PHE A 261 -16.15 12.32 21.04
CA PHE A 261 -17.15 12.62 22.07
C PHE A 261 -17.86 11.35 22.59
N VAL A 262 -18.09 10.36 21.73
CA VAL A 262 -18.59 9.04 22.14
C VAL A 262 -17.57 8.33 23.05
N ALA A 263 -16.28 8.35 22.70
CA ALA A 263 -15.23 7.75 23.53
C ALA A 263 -15.14 8.39 24.93
N LEU A 264 -15.41 9.69 25.05
CA LEU A 264 -15.53 10.35 26.36
C LEU A 264 -16.73 9.85 27.17
N ASN A 265 -17.85 9.53 26.52
CA ASN A 265 -19.01 8.94 27.20
C ASN A 265 -18.73 7.52 27.70
N PHE A 266 -18.07 6.70 26.88
CA PHE A 266 -17.59 5.38 27.28
C PHE A 266 -16.69 5.41 28.52
N ARG A 267 -15.90 6.48 28.69
CA ARG A 267 -15.09 6.68 29.90
C ARG A 267 -15.92 6.92 31.16
N GLU A 268 -17.03 7.65 31.05
CA GLU A 268 -17.88 7.93 32.21
C GLU A 268 -18.90 6.83 32.52
N GLN A 269 -19.28 6.03 31.52
CA GLN A 269 -20.24 4.94 31.64
C GLN A 269 -19.66 3.63 31.09
N PRO A 270 -18.68 3.02 31.80
CA PRO A 270 -17.97 1.84 31.29
C PRO A 270 -18.82 0.55 31.29
N GLU A 271 -19.92 0.48 32.03
CA GLU A 271 -20.71 -0.76 32.17
C GLU A 271 -21.44 -1.20 30.88
N GLY A 272 -21.63 -0.29 29.92
CA GLY A 272 -22.36 -0.53 28.67
C GLY A 272 -21.49 -0.51 27.40
N LEU A 273 -20.20 -0.82 27.48
CA LEU A 273 -19.35 -0.82 26.28
C LEU A 273 -19.78 -1.93 25.30
N PRO A 274 -20.05 -1.59 24.03
CA PRO A 274 -20.47 -2.55 23.01
C PRO A 274 -19.24 -3.28 22.43
N ILE A 275 -18.53 -4.07 23.23
CA ILE A 275 -17.32 -4.78 22.81
C ILE A 275 -17.60 -5.81 21.70
N GLU A 276 -18.83 -6.31 21.65
CA GLU A 276 -19.38 -7.22 20.65
C GLU A 276 -19.45 -6.63 19.24
N ASP A 277 -19.29 -5.32 19.09
CA ASP A 277 -19.24 -4.64 17.81
C ASP A 277 -17.87 -4.69 17.14
N ILE A 278 -16.82 -5.01 17.91
CA ILE A 278 -15.44 -5.08 17.40
C ILE A 278 -15.30 -6.12 16.27
N PRO A 279 -15.77 -7.37 16.43
CA PRO A 279 -15.60 -8.39 15.40
C PRO A 279 -16.46 -8.11 14.15
N LEU A 280 -17.57 -7.37 14.33
CA LEU A 280 -18.51 -7.02 13.26
C LEU A 280 -18.07 -5.80 12.43
N ASP A 281 -16.99 -5.11 12.84
CA ASP A 281 -16.59 -3.79 12.30
C ASP A 281 -17.78 -2.80 12.24
N ALA A 282 -18.59 -2.84 13.29
CA ALA A 282 -19.83 -2.08 13.36
C ALA A 282 -19.57 -0.60 13.71
N ARG A 283 -20.64 0.17 13.91
CA ARG A 283 -20.60 1.63 14.14
C ARG A 283 -19.60 2.05 15.23
N ASN A 284 -19.44 1.21 16.24
CA ASN A 284 -18.81 1.58 17.51
C ASN A 284 -17.30 1.34 17.52
N ARG A 285 -16.79 0.60 16.54
CA ARG A 285 -15.39 0.17 16.45
C ARG A 285 -14.40 1.33 16.58
N ASP A 286 -14.57 2.39 15.80
CA ASP A 286 -13.60 3.50 15.80
C ASP A 286 -13.64 4.34 17.08
N ALA A 287 -14.82 4.48 17.73
CA ALA A 287 -14.93 5.11 19.04
C ALA A 287 -14.32 4.25 20.14
N LEU A 288 -14.46 2.92 20.06
CA LEU A 288 -13.81 1.97 20.96
C LEU A 288 -12.28 2.00 20.84
N VAL A 289 -11.74 2.19 19.62
CA VAL A 289 -10.29 2.39 19.43
C VAL A 289 -9.79 3.59 20.21
N LEU A 290 -10.48 4.74 20.09
CA LEU A 290 -10.11 5.94 20.85
C LEU A 290 -10.27 5.71 22.36
N TYR A 291 -11.36 5.06 22.78
CA TYR A 291 -11.58 4.73 24.18
C TYR A 291 -10.44 3.88 24.78
N CYS A 292 -9.93 2.88 24.06
CA CYS A 292 -8.85 2.02 24.54
C CYS A 292 -7.56 2.78 24.88
N GLU A 293 -7.31 3.96 24.31
CA GLU A 293 -6.16 4.80 24.68
C GLU A 293 -6.28 5.40 26.09
N ILE A 294 -7.50 5.62 26.58
CA ILE A 294 -7.78 6.30 27.87
C ILE A 294 -8.54 5.45 28.88
N ALA A 295 -8.95 4.24 28.50
CA ALA A 295 -9.64 3.31 29.38
C ALA A 295 -8.78 2.96 30.61
N GLU A 296 -9.41 2.77 31.76
CA GLU A 296 -8.72 2.20 32.91
C GLU A 296 -8.17 0.81 32.57
N GLU A 297 -7.02 0.45 33.14
CA GLU A 297 -6.32 -0.80 32.81
C GLU A 297 -7.20 -2.05 32.89
N PRO A 298 -8.03 -2.27 33.95
CA PRO A 298 -8.88 -3.45 34.03
C PRO A 298 -9.86 -3.57 32.85
N ARG A 299 -10.45 -2.45 32.43
CA ARG A 299 -11.43 -2.42 31.34
C ARG A 299 -10.76 -2.56 29.98
N ALA A 300 -9.60 -1.94 29.81
CA ALA A 300 -8.78 -2.12 28.61
C ALA A 300 -8.34 -3.59 28.47
N GLN A 301 -7.97 -4.24 29.58
CA GLN A 301 -7.60 -5.66 29.62
C GLN A 301 -8.76 -6.58 29.19
N GLU A 302 -9.98 -6.28 29.61
CA GLU A 302 -11.17 -7.03 29.20
C GLU A 302 -11.39 -6.97 27.67
N VAL A 303 -11.21 -5.79 27.06
CA VAL A 303 -11.30 -5.63 25.61
C VAL A 303 -10.21 -6.46 24.89
N VAL A 304 -8.98 -6.45 25.41
CA VAL A 304 -7.88 -7.30 24.88
C VAL A 304 -8.26 -8.77 24.97
N GLN A 305 -8.74 -9.21 26.13
CA GLN A 305 -9.14 -10.59 26.38
C GLN A 305 -10.27 -11.03 25.42
N TYR A 306 -11.28 -10.19 25.23
CA TYR A 306 -12.37 -10.44 24.29
C TYR A 306 -11.85 -10.61 22.85
N CYS A 307 -11.03 -9.67 22.37
CA CYS A 307 -10.45 -9.75 21.03
C CYS A 307 -9.56 -10.99 20.86
N TRP A 308 -8.82 -11.36 21.90
CA TRP A 308 -7.98 -12.56 21.88
C TRP A 308 -8.82 -13.84 21.81
N GLN A 309 -9.93 -13.92 22.56
CA GLN A 309 -10.84 -15.06 22.50
C GLN A 309 -11.47 -15.22 21.11
N GLU A 310 -11.86 -14.12 20.45
CA GLU A 310 -12.37 -14.15 19.07
C GLU A 310 -11.29 -14.57 18.05
N LEU A 311 -10.03 -14.19 18.29
CA LEU A 311 -8.91 -14.65 17.47
C LEU A 311 -8.69 -16.16 17.60
N GLN A 312 -8.88 -16.72 18.79
CA GLN A 312 -8.71 -18.16 19.04
C GLN A 312 -9.77 -19.03 18.35
N LYS A 313 -10.91 -18.44 17.94
CA LYS A 313 -11.96 -19.13 17.18
C LYS A 313 -11.63 -19.29 15.69
N LEU A 314 -10.48 -18.80 15.22
CA LEU A 314 -10.08 -18.94 13.82
C LEU A 314 -10.00 -20.43 13.45
N ASN A 315 -10.90 -20.86 12.57
CA ASN A 315 -11.06 -22.26 12.19
C ASN A 315 -10.13 -22.63 11.02
N PHE A 316 -9.54 -23.82 11.12
CA PHE A 316 -8.74 -24.43 10.07
C PHE A 316 -9.46 -25.66 9.54
N GLU A 317 -9.33 -25.97 8.25
CA GLU A 317 -9.76 -27.27 7.74
C GLU A 317 -9.05 -28.37 8.55
N PRO A 318 -9.78 -29.34 9.12
CA PRO A 318 -9.17 -30.42 9.87
C PRO A 318 -8.25 -31.20 8.92
N SER A 319 -6.94 -31.17 9.19
CA SER A 319 -6.04 -32.01 8.41
C SER A 319 -6.32 -33.47 8.78
N PRO A 320 -6.44 -34.39 7.80
CA PRO A 320 -6.84 -35.78 8.02
C PRO A 320 -6.03 -36.54 9.08
N ASP A 321 -4.83 -36.05 9.42
CA ASP A 321 -3.88 -36.70 10.33
C ASP A 321 -3.75 -36.01 11.71
N GLU A 322 -4.58 -35.05 12.12
CA GLU A 322 -4.23 -34.17 13.25
C GLU A 322 -4.35 -34.71 14.69
N SER A 323 -4.78 -35.95 14.90
CA SER A 323 -4.89 -36.53 16.25
C SER A 323 -3.55 -36.61 17.01
N TRP A 324 -2.40 -36.43 16.34
CA TRP A 324 -1.07 -36.55 16.94
C TRP A 324 -0.38 -35.22 17.32
N LEU A 325 -0.92 -34.04 16.97
CA LEU A 325 -0.20 -32.76 17.02
C LEU A 325 -0.15 -32.06 18.40
N LEU A 326 -1.02 -32.44 19.35
CA LEU A 326 -1.19 -31.76 20.64
C LEU A 326 -1.19 -32.70 21.86
N GLY A 327 -0.48 -33.83 21.77
CA GLY A 327 -0.26 -34.68 22.95
C GLY A 327 0.60 -33.96 24.01
N PRO A 328 0.17 -33.85 25.28
CA PRO A 328 1.02 -33.36 26.35
C PRO A 328 2.25 -34.28 26.50
N GLY A 329 3.47 -33.70 26.49
CA GLY A 329 4.73 -34.43 26.64
C GLY A 329 5.66 -34.45 25.43
N MET A 330 5.31 -33.79 24.32
CA MET A 330 6.12 -33.83 23.09
C MET A 330 7.38 -32.94 23.17
N SER A 331 8.54 -33.49 22.81
CA SER A 331 9.80 -32.75 22.82
C SER A 331 9.85 -31.64 21.75
N LYS A 332 10.61 -30.56 21.99
CA LYS A 332 10.80 -29.46 21.01
C LYS A 332 11.25 -29.96 19.63
N ASN A 333 12.13 -30.96 19.59
CA ASN A 333 12.67 -31.52 18.34
C ASN A 333 11.61 -32.32 17.57
N GLU A 334 10.77 -33.10 18.25
CA GLU A 334 9.66 -33.79 17.60
C GLU A 334 8.63 -32.83 17.02
N ARG A 335 8.26 -31.80 17.79
CA ARG A 335 7.36 -30.75 17.32
C ARG A 335 7.91 -30.09 16.06
N GLN A 336 9.20 -29.80 16.02
CA GLN A 336 9.87 -29.17 14.87
C GLN A 336 9.97 -30.11 13.65
N LYS A 337 10.28 -31.40 13.86
CA LYS A 337 10.34 -32.41 12.78
C LYS A 337 8.96 -32.66 12.17
N ARG A 338 7.92 -32.59 13.00
CA ARG A 338 6.52 -32.75 12.62
C ARG A 338 5.96 -31.52 11.92
N LEU A 339 6.27 -30.30 12.39
CA LEU A 339 5.95 -29.05 11.69
C LEU A 339 6.53 -29.02 10.28
N LYS A 340 7.73 -29.57 10.06
CA LYS A 340 8.33 -29.70 8.72
C LYS A 340 7.58 -30.68 7.79
N LYS A 341 6.80 -31.61 8.34
CA LYS A 341 5.98 -32.58 7.58
C LYS A 341 4.51 -32.17 7.44
N ALA A 342 4.04 -31.22 8.25
CA ALA A 342 2.67 -30.76 8.20
C ALA A 342 2.39 -30.07 6.86
N GLN A 343 1.30 -30.45 6.20
CA GLN A 343 0.79 -29.70 5.06
C GLN A 343 0.28 -28.33 5.54
N PRO A 344 0.38 -27.27 4.70
CA PRO A 344 -0.21 -25.97 5.02
C PRO A 344 -1.69 -26.15 5.37
N ARG A 345 -2.13 -25.55 6.48
CA ARG A 345 -3.53 -25.60 6.90
C ARG A 345 -4.32 -24.65 6.01
N LYS A 346 -5.31 -25.19 5.31
CA LYS A 346 -6.24 -24.35 4.58
C LYS A 346 -7.21 -23.71 5.57
N ILE A 347 -7.21 -22.38 5.58
CA ILE A 347 -8.11 -21.60 6.44
C ILE A 347 -9.50 -21.62 5.81
N ILE A 348 -10.52 -21.86 6.63
CA ILE A 348 -11.91 -21.79 6.19
C ILE A 348 -12.31 -20.32 6.20
N ILE A 349 -12.57 -19.75 5.01
CA ILE A 349 -13.05 -18.38 4.88
C ILE A 349 -14.56 -18.38 5.13
N ASN A 350 -14.96 -17.88 6.30
CA ASN A 350 -16.35 -17.75 6.75
C ASN A 350 -16.49 -16.48 7.63
N ASP A 351 -17.68 -16.22 8.17
CA ASP A 351 -17.91 -15.03 9.01
C ASP A 351 -16.94 -14.95 10.21
N GLN A 352 -16.61 -16.09 10.82
CA GLN A 352 -15.66 -16.16 11.93
C GLN A 352 -14.25 -15.71 11.52
N TYR A 353 -13.80 -16.04 10.31
CA TYR A 353 -12.52 -15.57 9.77
C TYR A 353 -12.46 -14.03 9.76
N TYR A 354 -13.52 -13.38 9.24
CA TYR A 354 -13.59 -11.92 9.18
C TYR A 354 -13.62 -11.29 10.57
N GLN A 355 -14.39 -11.88 11.49
CA GLN A 355 -14.44 -11.47 12.89
C GLN A 355 -13.06 -11.51 13.55
N SER A 356 -12.31 -12.61 13.39
CA SER A 356 -10.95 -12.72 13.91
C SER A 356 -10.00 -11.69 13.28
N VAL A 357 -10.08 -11.44 11.96
CA VAL A 357 -9.29 -10.39 11.29
C VAL A 357 -9.61 -9.00 11.84
N ASN A 358 -10.89 -8.70 12.07
CA ASN A 358 -11.33 -7.41 12.62
C ASN A 358 -10.83 -7.21 14.07
N CYS A 359 -10.85 -8.26 14.90
CA CYS A 359 -10.25 -8.22 16.23
C CYS A 359 -8.74 -7.98 16.18
N LEU A 360 -8.00 -8.65 15.28
CA LEU A 360 -6.56 -8.41 15.13
C LEU A 360 -6.27 -6.94 14.78
N ARG A 361 -7.02 -6.40 13.83
CA ARG A 361 -6.91 -5.00 13.39
C ARG A 361 -7.25 -4.03 14.52
N PHE A 362 -8.31 -4.32 15.28
CA PHE A 362 -8.68 -3.53 16.44
C PHE A 362 -7.56 -3.48 17.48
N LEU A 363 -6.93 -4.62 17.77
CA LEU A 363 -5.79 -4.66 18.68
C LEU A 363 -4.62 -3.79 18.17
N VAL A 364 -4.29 -3.88 16.87
CA VAL A 364 -3.25 -3.03 16.26
C VAL A 364 -3.58 -1.55 16.42
N ASP A 365 -4.80 -1.14 16.08
CA ASP A 365 -5.19 0.27 16.10
C ASP A 365 -5.32 0.83 17.54
N GLY A 366 -5.88 0.06 18.48
CA GLY A 366 -6.20 0.52 19.83
C GLY A 366 -5.12 0.31 20.89
N PHE A 367 -4.19 -0.64 20.70
CA PHE A 367 -3.25 -1.07 21.76
C PHE A 367 -1.77 -0.91 21.40
N THR A 368 -1.42 -0.31 20.25
CA THR A 368 -0.01 -0.06 19.90
C THR A 368 0.70 0.83 20.94
N SER A 369 -0.02 1.77 21.57
CA SER A 369 0.51 2.64 22.63
C SER A 369 0.47 2.00 24.04
N ARG A 370 -0.25 0.88 24.22
CA ARG A 370 -0.48 0.21 25.51
C ARG A 370 -0.10 -1.28 25.48
N LYS A 371 1.07 -1.58 24.92
CA LYS A 371 1.56 -2.95 24.70
C LYS A 371 1.66 -3.79 25.98
N HIS A 372 1.81 -3.17 27.15
CA HIS A 372 1.88 -3.86 28.44
C HIS A 372 0.61 -4.66 28.74
N LEU A 373 -0.56 -4.23 28.27
CA LEU A 373 -1.83 -4.96 28.44
C LEU A 373 -1.87 -6.28 27.64
N LEU A 374 -1.00 -6.39 26.63
CA LEU A 374 -0.87 -7.59 25.81
C LEU A 374 0.20 -8.55 26.35
N GLU A 375 0.91 -8.21 27.44
CA GLU A 375 1.96 -9.05 28.03
C GLU A 375 1.54 -10.50 28.28
N PRO A 376 0.34 -10.77 28.83
CA PRO A 376 -0.12 -12.15 29.03
C PRO A 376 -0.22 -12.97 27.75
N TYR A 377 -0.37 -12.30 26.60
CA TYR A 377 -0.62 -12.92 25.30
C TYR A 377 0.56 -12.81 24.33
N HIS A 378 1.65 -12.12 24.67
CA HIS A 378 2.76 -11.88 23.73
C HIS A 378 3.32 -13.18 23.17
N ARG A 379 3.46 -14.20 24.03
CA ARG A 379 3.96 -15.51 23.61
C ARG A 379 3.00 -16.20 22.66
N GLU A 380 1.71 -16.33 23.01
CA GLU A 380 0.75 -16.99 22.13
C GLU A 380 0.55 -16.20 20.84
N LEU A 381 0.51 -14.87 20.89
CA LEU A 381 0.41 -14.02 19.71
C LEU A 381 1.63 -14.18 18.80
N SER A 382 2.83 -14.29 19.36
CA SER A 382 4.05 -14.54 18.57
C SER A 382 4.03 -15.92 17.90
N GLU A 383 3.63 -16.95 18.64
CA GLU A 383 3.45 -18.30 18.10
C GLU A 383 2.36 -18.32 17.02
N PHE A 384 1.27 -17.59 17.23
CA PHE A 384 0.16 -17.44 16.28
C PHE A 384 0.59 -16.71 14.99
N ILE A 385 1.34 -15.61 15.11
CA ILE A 385 1.90 -14.86 13.98
C ILE A 385 2.81 -15.78 13.15
N LEU A 386 3.81 -16.43 13.77
CA LEU A 386 4.72 -17.31 13.04
C LEU A 386 3.98 -18.46 12.37
N PHE A 387 3.10 -19.12 13.12
CA PHE A 387 2.34 -20.27 12.62
C PHE A 387 1.54 -19.90 11.37
N ASN A 388 0.76 -18.82 11.42
CA ASN A 388 -0.12 -18.44 10.33
C ASN A 388 0.61 -17.73 9.18
N VAL A 389 1.71 -17.02 9.45
CA VAL A 389 2.56 -16.46 8.38
C VAL A 389 3.31 -17.55 7.62
N GLU A 390 3.79 -18.58 8.32
CA GLU A 390 4.52 -19.68 7.69
C GLU A 390 3.59 -20.69 6.99
N LEU A 391 2.49 -21.09 7.63
CA LEU A 391 1.64 -22.20 7.18
C LEU A 391 0.32 -21.77 6.54
N GLY A 392 -0.11 -20.52 6.75
CA GLY A 392 -1.33 -20.02 6.11
C GLY A 392 -1.13 -19.83 4.61
N ASP A 393 -2.19 -19.95 3.83
CA ASP A 393 -2.17 -19.61 2.40
C ASP A 393 -2.75 -18.22 2.11
N ASP A 394 -3.41 -17.63 3.10
CA ASP A 394 -4.12 -16.37 2.92
C ASP A 394 -3.21 -15.15 3.11
N LEU A 395 -2.90 -14.49 2.01
CA LEU A 395 -2.06 -13.29 1.96
C LEU A 395 -2.64 -12.11 2.74
N ILE A 396 -3.97 -12.04 2.92
CA ILE A 396 -4.63 -10.97 3.66
C ILE A 396 -4.36 -11.09 5.15
N LEU A 397 -4.66 -12.27 5.70
CA LEU A 397 -4.38 -12.57 7.09
C LEU A 397 -2.87 -12.41 7.39
N LYS A 398 -2.00 -12.93 6.51
CA LYS A 398 -0.54 -12.78 6.68
C LYS A 398 -0.10 -11.33 6.83
N LYS A 399 -0.67 -10.42 6.04
CA LYS A 399 -0.37 -8.99 6.19
C LYS A 399 -0.78 -8.50 7.58
N PHE A 400 -2.01 -8.75 8.03
CA PHE A 400 -2.47 -8.26 9.32
C PHE A 400 -1.67 -8.85 10.49
N LEU A 401 -1.23 -10.11 10.37
CA LEU A 401 -0.31 -10.73 11.32
C LEU A 401 1.06 -10.04 11.34
N ILE A 402 1.60 -9.69 10.17
CA ILE A 402 2.85 -8.92 10.08
C ILE A 402 2.67 -7.53 10.70
N GLU A 403 1.53 -6.87 10.51
CA GLU A 403 1.24 -5.57 11.14
C GLU A 403 1.10 -5.70 12.66
N SER A 404 0.55 -6.81 13.16
CA SER A 404 0.48 -7.10 14.60
C SER A 404 1.82 -7.34 15.28
N ILE A 405 2.92 -7.44 14.53
CA ILE A 405 4.27 -7.40 15.10
C ILE A 405 4.47 -6.11 15.91
N ALA A 406 3.78 -5.01 15.54
CA ALA A 406 3.80 -3.76 16.29
C ALA A 406 3.36 -3.91 17.75
N LEU A 407 2.55 -4.94 18.06
CA LEU A 407 2.04 -5.23 19.40
C LEU A 407 3.05 -5.96 20.29
N GLN A 408 4.13 -6.48 19.71
CA GLN A 408 5.12 -7.29 20.43
C GLN A 408 6.17 -6.41 21.12
N PRO A 409 6.79 -6.91 22.22
CA PRO A 409 7.99 -6.31 22.78
C PRO A 409 9.12 -6.24 21.75
N GLN A 410 10.01 -5.26 21.88
CA GLN A 410 11.05 -5.01 20.86
C GLN A 410 11.88 -6.26 20.51
N GLN A 411 12.32 -7.03 21.51
CA GLN A 411 13.13 -8.24 21.29
C GLN A 411 12.37 -9.33 20.53
N GLU A 412 11.10 -9.51 20.85
CA GLU A 412 10.25 -10.51 20.21
C GLU A 412 9.84 -10.06 18.80
N ALA A 413 9.48 -8.79 18.63
CA ALA A 413 9.21 -8.18 17.33
C ALA A 413 10.40 -8.35 16.38
N GLU A 414 11.62 -8.12 16.87
CA GLU A 414 12.85 -8.33 16.12
C GLU A 414 13.02 -9.81 15.70
N ARG A 415 12.83 -10.74 16.65
CA ARG A 415 12.88 -12.19 16.39
C ARG A 415 11.88 -12.61 15.31
N LEU A 416 10.66 -12.11 15.38
CA LEU A 416 9.61 -12.35 14.40
C LEU A 416 10.01 -11.80 13.03
N ILE A 417 10.50 -10.57 12.97
CA ILE A 417 10.92 -9.92 11.73
C ILE A 417 12.01 -10.72 11.03
N VAL A 418 13.08 -11.11 11.74
CA VAL A 418 14.18 -11.90 11.16
C VAL A 418 13.65 -13.24 10.63
N ARG A 419 12.89 -13.98 11.44
CA ARG A 419 12.35 -15.28 11.03
C ARG A 419 11.43 -15.17 9.82
N ILE A 420 10.53 -14.20 9.82
CA ILE A 420 9.60 -14.00 8.70
C ILE A 420 10.38 -13.55 7.46
N PHE A 421 11.41 -12.70 7.60
CA PHE A 421 12.28 -12.34 6.47
C PHE A 421 12.98 -13.57 5.90
N ASP A 422 13.58 -14.43 6.72
CA ASP A 422 14.24 -15.66 6.26
C ASP A 422 13.28 -16.54 5.44
N LYS A 423 12.02 -16.62 5.86
CA LYS A 423 10.98 -17.38 5.15
C LYS A 423 10.50 -16.70 3.87
N LEU A 424 10.24 -15.39 3.92
CA LEU A 424 9.75 -14.62 2.77
C LEU A 424 10.83 -14.30 1.73
N THR A 425 12.11 -14.39 2.09
CA THR A 425 13.23 -14.22 1.14
C THR A 425 13.27 -15.38 0.13
N LEU A 426 12.74 -16.55 0.51
CA LEU A 426 12.63 -17.75 -0.32
C LEU A 426 11.32 -17.82 -1.14
N ALA A 427 10.49 -16.77 -1.07
CA ALA A 427 9.21 -16.62 -1.77
C ALA A 427 8.87 -15.13 -1.88
N PRO A 428 9.47 -14.35 -2.81
CA PRO A 428 9.35 -12.90 -2.87
C PRO A 428 7.93 -12.44 -3.24
N ASN A 429 7.06 -12.41 -2.25
CA ASN A 429 5.85 -11.63 -2.32
C ASN A 429 6.17 -10.20 -1.86
N SER A 430 6.35 -9.29 -2.82
CA SER A 430 6.68 -7.88 -2.57
C SER A 430 5.71 -7.20 -1.61
N TYR A 431 4.45 -7.63 -1.60
CA TYR A 431 3.42 -7.12 -0.70
C TYR A 431 3.73 -7.43 0.77
N LEU A 432 3.97 -8.70 1.10
CA LEU A 432 4.27 -9.10 2.47
C LEU A 432 5.63 -8.57 2.94
N GLN A 433 6.61 -8.50 2.04
CA GLN A 433 7.92 -7.93 2.35
C GLN A 433 7.82 -6.42 2.62
N GLU A 434 6.97 -5.68 1.90
CA GLU A 434 6.70 -4.27 2.19
C GLU A 434 5.98 -4.10 3.53
N SER A 435 4.98 -4.92 3.84
CA SER A 435 4.35 -4.95 5.17
C SER A 435 5.38 -5.23 6.26
N LEU A 436 6.31 -6.15 6.04
CA LEU A 436 7.35 -6.49 7.00
C LEU A 436 8.40 -5.38 7.15
N ALA A 437 8.79 -4.75 6.05
CA ALA A 437 9.64 -3.56 6.08
C ALA A 437 8.97 -2.41 6.84
N ASN A 438 7.66 -2.25 6.70
CA ASN A 438 6.90 -1.29 7.49
C ASN A 438 6.84 -1.70 8.97
N ALA A 439 6.63 -2.97 9.27
CA ALA A 439 6.64 -3.49 10.64
C ALA A 439 8.00 -3.26 11.34
N SER A 440 9.11 -3.33 10.59
CA SER A 440 10.44 -3.03 11.13
C SER A 440 10.59 -1.58 11.63
N ARG A 441 9.73 -0.65 11.17
CA ARG A 441 9.74 0.75 11.63
C ARG A 441 9.22 0.93 13.06
N TYR A 442 8.57 -0.09 13.63
CA TYR A 442 8.18 -0.10 15.05
C TYR A 442 9.33 -0.51 15.97
N LEU A 443 10.47 -0.96 15.43
CA LEU A 443 11.65 -1.25 16.23
C LEU A 443 12.34 0.05 16.64
N GLY A 444 12.57 0.21 17.94
CA GLY A 444 13.28 1.35 18.52
C GLY A 444 14.77 1.39 18.18
N LYS A 445 15.38 0.24 17.83
CA LYS A 445 16.72 0.10 17.27
C LYS A 445 16.75 -1.13 16.36
N LEU A 446 17.29 -1.00 15.15
CA LEU A 446 17.50 -2.16 14.28
C LEU A 446 18.73 -2.92 14.74
N SER A 447 18.59 -4.23 14.95
CA SER A 447 19.73 -5.11 15.10
C SER A 447 20.42 -5.36 13.75
N THR A 448 21.66 -5.84 13.81
CA THR A 448 22.43 -6.19 12.61
C THR A 448 21.67 -7.18 11.71
N PRO A 449 21.06 -8.28 12.23
CA PRO A 449 20.30 -9.20 11.38
C PRO A 449 19.12 -8.54 10.66
N VAL A 450 18.31 -7.74 11.37
CA VAL A 450 17.18 -7.04 10.74
C VAL A 450 17.67 -6.05 9.69
N LEU A 451 18.73 -5.29 10.00
CA LEU A 451 19.32 -4.34 9.07
C LEU A 451 19.83 -5.04 7.80
N GLU A 452 20.50 -6.18 7.93
CA GLU A 452 20.95 -6.99 6.79
C GLU A 452 19.78 -7.42 5.91
N HIS A 453 18.69 -7.92 6.50
CA HIS A 453 17.49 -8.28 5.74
C HIS A 453 16.82 -7.10 5.06
N LEU A 454 16.77 -5.94 5.72
CA LEU A 454 16.23 -4.72 5.12
C LEU A 454 17.10 -4.22 3.97
N ILE A 455 18.43 -4.22 4.12
CA ILE A 455 19.37 -3.90 3.04
C ILE A 455 19.11 -4.83 1.85
N ARG A 456 19.01 -6.14 2.09
CA ARG A 456 18.67 -7.13 1.04
C ARG A 456 17.32 -6.80 0.40
N PHE A 457 16.29 -6.52 1.19
CA PHE A 457 14.96 -6.18 0.69
C PHE A 457 14.97 -4.95 -0.22
N TYR A 458 15.52 -3.81 0.25
CA TYR A 458 15.59 -2.58 -0.55
C TYR A 458 16.50 -2.74 -1.77
N PHE A 459 17.56 -3.54 -1.67
CA PHE A 459 18.40 -3.90 -2.81
C PHE A 459 17.63 -4.72 -3.86
N LEU A 460 16.79 -5.68 -3.44
CA LEU A 460 15.97 -6.49 -4.33
C LEU A 460 14.82 -5.68 -4.95
N ARG A 461 14.20 -4.77 -4.18
CA ARG A 461 13.10 -3.90 -4.64
C ARG A 461 13.55 -2.95 -5.75
N THR A 462 14.79 -2.50 -5.71
CA THR A 462 15.36 -1.52 -6.65
C THR A 462 15.89 -2.13 -7.96
N ARG A 463 15.57 -3.42 -8.23
CA ARG A 463 15.95 -4.15 -9.46
C ARG A 463 15.27 -3.63 -10.74
N THR A 464 14.19 -2.87 -10.64
CA THR A 464 13.64 -2.10 -11.77
C THR A 464 14.38 -0.78 -11.85
N LEU A 465 14.81 -0.33 -13.04
CA LEU A 465 15.57 0.92 -13.31
C LEU A 465 15.02 2.22 -12.65
N GLY A 466 13.86 2.18 -11.98
CA GLY A 466 13.48 3.11 -10.92
C GLY A 466 14.25 2.82 -9.63
N TYR A 467 15.51 3.27 -9.60
CA TYR A 467 16.38 3.25 -8.42
C TYR A 467 15.75 4.05 -7.26
N PRO A 468 16.13 3.75 -5.99
CA PRO A 468 15.58 4.45 -4.86
C PRO A 468 16.00 5.91 -4.98
N THR A 469 15.03 6.81 -5.06
CA THR A 469 15.33 8.22 -5.28
C THR A 469 16.09 8.77 -4.06
N ALA A 470 16.93 9.79 -4.23
CA ALA A 470 17.50 10.54 -3.11
C ALA A 470 16.44 10.98 -2.07
N LYS A 471 15.17 11.04 -2.48
CA LYS A 471 14.01 11.26 -1.62
C LYS A 471 13.77 10.10 -0.63
N GLU A 472 13.86 8.84 -1.05
CA GLU A 472 13.71 7.68 -0.16
C GLU A 472 14.81 7.64 0.90
N ALA A 473 16.06 7.92 0.51
CA ALA A 473 17.18 8.02 1.45
C ALA A 473 16.94 9.15 2.47
N ARG A 474 16.45 10.31 2.02
CA ARG A 474 16.08 11.43 2.91
C ARG A 474 15.01 11.04 3.93
N VAL A 475 13.96 10.34 3.48
CA VAL A 475 12.90 9.84 4.36
C VAL A 475 13.45 8.87 5.41
N LEU A 476 14.31 7.93 5.00
CA LEU A 476 14.93 6.98 5.91
C LEU A 476 15.86 7.67 6.93
N LYS A 477 16.51 8.77 6.57
CA LYS A 477 17.35 9.56 7.50
C LYS A 477 16.57 10.21 8.65
N LEU A 478 15.27 10.42 8.50
CA LEU A 478 14.45 11.01 9.56
C LEU A 478 14.25 10.08 10.75
N SER A 479 14.44 8.78 10.56
CA SER A 479 14.47 7.81 11.64
C SER A 479 15.91 7.37 11.90
N ASP A 480 16.36 7.54 13.14
CA ASP A 480 17.76 7.24 13.51
C ASP A 480 18.13 5.78 13.23
N ASN A 481 17.13 4.91 13.32
CA ASN A 481 17.23 3.46 13.11
C ASN A 481 17.56 3.09 11.67
N PHE A 482 17.13 3.89 10.70
CA PHE A 482 17.34 3.61 9.29
C PHE A 482 18.50 4.41 8.69
N ARG A 483 19.25 5.18 9.50
CA ARG A 483 20.45 5.89 9.02
C ARG A 483 21.47 4.97 8.33
N PRO A 484 21.79 3.75 8.82
CA PRO A 484 22.71 2.86 8.13
C PRO A 484 22.18 2.46 6.73
N LEU A 485 20.89 2.17 6.64
CA LEU A 485 20.23 1.86 5.37
C LEU A 485 20.23 3.08 4.43
N ALA A 486 19.95 4.28 4.96
CA ALA A 486 20.00 5.50 4.17
C ALA A 486 21.40 5.79 3.62
N ARG A 487 22.44 5.65 4.46
CA ARG A 487 23.84 5.77 4.01
C ARG A 487 24.18 4.76 2.92
N PHE A 488 23.71 3.52 3.07
CA PHE A 488 23.85 2.50 2.03
C PHE A 488 23.21 2.96 0.71
N LEU A 489 21.98 3.48 0.73
CA LEU A 489 21.31 3.99 -0.47
C LEU A 489 22.03 5.20 -1.09
N GLU A 490 22.62 6.08 -0.28
CA GLU A 490 23.40 7.22 -0.77
C GLU A 490 24.71 6.80 -1.44
N VAL A 491 25.43 5.85 -0.85
CA VAL A 491 26.62 5.26 -1.47
C VAL A 491 26.26 4.65 -2.82
N ARG A 492 25.10 3.99 -2.93
CA ARG A 492 24.62 3.44 -4.20
C ARG A 492 24.31 4.51 -5.25
N GLU A 493 23.78 5.66 -4.84
CA GLU A 493 23.57 6.79 -5.77
C GLU A 493 24.91 7.38 -6.24
N ILE A 494 25.92 7.47 -5.36
CA ILE A 494 27.28 7.89 -5.74
C ILE A 494 27.89 6.89 -6.72
N GLU A 495 27.79 5.58 -6.46
CA GLU A 495 28.26 4.52 -7.37
C GLU A 495 27.67 4.66 -8.78
N LYS A 496 26.39 5.03 -8.87
CA LYS A 496 25.71 5.29 -10.15
C LYS A 496 26.32 6.47 -10.90
N TRP A 497 26.56 7.60 -10.21
CA TRP A 497 27.18 8.76 -10.84
C TRP A 497 28.63 8.49 -11.26
N LEU A 498 29.36 7.72 -10.46
CA LEU A 498 30.70 7.24 -10.83
C LEU A 498 30.65 6.32 -12.06
N PHE A 499 29.69 5.41 -12.13
CA PHE A 499 29.49 4.56 -13.30
C PHE A 499 29.14 5.38 -14.56
N LEU A 500 28.20 6.32 -14.45
CA LEU A 500 27.82 7.18 -15.57
C LEU A 500 28.99 8.06 -16.04
N ALA A 501 29.76 8.63 -15.11
CA ALA A 501 30.97 9.37 -15.42
C ALA A 501 32.00 8.48 -16.13
N GLY A 502 32.18 7.23 -15.68
CA GLY A 502 33.03 6.24 -16.34
C GLY A 502 32.58 5.94 -17.78
N VAL A 503 31.27 5.79 -18.02
CA VAL A 503 30.71 5.59 -19.37
C VAL A 503 30.92 6.82 -20.26
N ILE A 504 30.70 8.03 -19.72
CA ILE A 504 30.91 9.29 -20.47
C ILE A 504 32.40 9.45 -20.82
N LEU A 505 33.30 9.25 -19.85
CA LEU A 505 34.75 9.31 -20.08
C LEU A 505 35.17 8.31 -21.15
N ALA A 506 34.74 7.05 -21.05
CA ALA A 506 35.01 6.04 -22.07
C ALA A 506 34.47 6.48 -23.45
N GLY A 507 33.28 7.06 -23.51
CA GLY A 507 32.70 7.61 -24.75
C GLY A 507 33.53 8.75 -25.34
N VAL A 508 33.99 9.70 -24.53
CA VAL A 508 34.84 10.82 -24.97
C VAL A 508 36.15 10.31 -25.56
N PHE A 509 36.82 9.38 -24.88
CA PHE A 509 38.07 8.79 -25.36
C PHE A 509 37.89 7.95 -26.64
N LEU A 510 36.72 7.31 -26.82
CA LEU A 510 36.42 6.56 -28.04
C LEU A 510 36.11 7.47 -29.24
N LEU A 511 35.56 8.66 -29.00
CA LEU A 511 35.14 9.61 -30.03
C LEU A 511 36.22 10.62 -30.42
N ASP A 512 37.29 10.77 -29.62
CA ASP A 512 38.39 11.67 -29.96
C ASP A 512 39.22 11.09 -31.14
N PRO A 513 39.16 11.71 -32.34
CA PRO A 513 39.96 11.31 -33.48
C PRO A 513 41.37 11.83 -33.25
N TRP A 514 42.17 11.06 -32.52
CA TRP A 514 43.55 11.39 -32.21
C TRP A 514 44.44 11.18 -33.45
N GLU A 515 44.30 12.05 -34.45
CA GLU A 515 44.99 12.03 -35.76
C GLU A 515 46.36 12.75 -35.74
N GLY A 516 46.88 13.13 -34.57
CA GLY A 516 48.11 13.90 -34.43
C GLY A 516 49.33 13.05 -34.06
N ARG A 517 50.31 12.97 -34.97
CA ARG A 517 51.66 12.39 -34.81
C ARG A 517 52.29 12.69 -33.44
N VAL A 518 52.51 11.65 -32.65
CA VAL A 518 53.47 11.64 -31.56
C VAL A 518 54.31 10.38 -31.81
N ASP A 519 55.62 10.50 -31.87
CA ASP A 519 56.50 9.36 -32.12
C ASP A 519 56.97 8.75 -30.79
N GLY A 520 56.86 7.42 -30.65
CA GLY A 520 57.46 6.65 -29.55
C GLY A 520 56.56 6.34 -28.35
N TRP A 521 57.16 5.73 -27.31
CA TRP A 521 56.56 5.17 -26.08
C TRP A 521 55.59 6.07 -25.30
N GLN A 522 55.43 7.32 -25.68
CA GLN A 522 54.53 8.30 -25.05
C GLN A 522 53.04 7.94 -25.17
N TRP A 523 52.64 7.04 -26.09
CA TRP A 523 51.25 6.52 -26.18
C TRP A 523 50.95 5.38 -25.22
N VAL A 524 51.98 4.64 -24.80
CA VAL A 524 51.80 3.47 -23.93
C VAL A 524 51.27 3.91 -22.58
N VAL A 525 51.70 5.06 -22.06
CA VAL A 525 51.25 5.58 -20.76
C VAL A 525 49.78 6.04 -20.79
N PRO A 526 49.30 6.87 -21.74
CA PRO A 526 47.88 7.19 -21.88
C PRO A 526 46.99 5.97 -22.11
N VAL A 527 47.42 4.99 -22.92
CA VAL A 527 46.66 3.76 -23.17
C VAL A 527 46.60 2.90 -21.91
N LEU A 528 47.72 2.72 -21.19
CA LEU A 528 47.73 2.00 -19.91
C LEU A 528 46.96 2.75 -18.81
N LEU A 529 46.99 4.08 -18.80
CA LEU A 529 46.18 4.90 -17.88
C LEU A 529 44.70 4.83 -18.24
N MET A 530 44.35 4.75 -19.52
CA MET A 530 42.98 4.53 -19.99
C MET A 530 42.51 3.12 -19.64
N GLU A 531 43.36 2.09 -19.83
CA GLU A 531 43.08 0.71 -19.40
C GLU A 531 42.96 0.61 -17.89
N ALA A 532 43.82 1.28 -17.13
CA ALA A 532 43.74 1.35 -15.68
C ALA A 532 42.50 2.14 -15.24
N ALA A 533 42.12 3.23 -15.92
CA ALA A 533 40.91 3.97 -15.63
C ALA A 533 39.65 3.18 -15.99
N LEU A 534 39.60 2.50 -17.14
CA LEU A 534 38.55 1.54 -17.49
C LEU A 534 38.50 0.41 -16.45
N PHE A 535 39.64 -0.10 -16.02
CA PHE A 535 39.70 -1.12 -14.99
C PHE A 535 39.23 -0.59 -13.63
N ILE A 536 39.60 0.62 -13.23
CA ILE A 536 39.25 1.20 -11.93
C ILE A 536 37.82 1.75 -11.88
N PHE A 537 37.30 2.32 -12.96
CA PHE A 537 35.96 2.94 -13.00
C PHE A 537 34.89 2.03 -13.59
N VAL A 538 35.28 1.06 -14.43
CA VAL A 538 34.39 0.01 -14.91
C VAL A 538 34.67 -1.26 -14.13
N VAL A 539 35.87 -1.86 -14.22
CA VAL A 539 36.12 -3.21 -13.68
C VAL A 539 36.09 -3.30 -12.14
N ILE A 540 36.54 -2.34 -11.34
CA ILE A 540 36.57 -2.43 -9.86
C ILE A 540 35.18 -2.27 -9.23
N PRO A 541 34.37 -1.24 -9.58
CA PRO A 541 32.95 -1.19 -9.25
C PRO A 541 32.22 -2.41 -9.81
N TRP A 542 32.67 -2.94 -10.95
CA TRP A 542 32.16 -4.19 -11.47
C TRP A 542 32.70 -5.44 -10.78
N PHE A 543 33.83 -5.43 -10.07
CA PHE A 543 34.30 -6.60 -9.33
C PHE A 543 33.53 -6.69 -8.02
N SER A 544 33.21 -5.55 -7.40
CA SER A 544 32.26 -5.52 -6.28
C SER A 544 30.85 -5.88 -6.75
N VAL A 545 30.36 -5.31 -7.86
CA VAL A 545 29.02 -5.59 -8.41
C VAL A 545 28.92 -6.98 -9.03
N ALA A 546 29.93 -7.50 -9.72
CA ALA A 546 29.94 -8.83 -10.35
C ALA A 546 30.32 -9.92 -9.37
N PHE A 547 31.10 -9.68 -8.31
CA PHE A 547 31.23 -10.65 -7.22
C PHE A 547 29.90 -10.79 -6.46
N LEU A 548 29.24 -9.66 -6.16
CA LEU A 548 27.88 -9.68 -5.60
C LEU A 548 26.87 -10.26 -6.61
N SER A 549 26.93 -9.90 -7.88
CA SER A 549 26.02 -10.39 -8.91
C SER A 549 26.31 -11.82 -9.35
N TYR A 550 27.53 -12.34 -9.21
CA TYR A 550 27.91 -13.75 -9.41
C TYR A 550 27.42 -14.61 -8.24
N MET A 551 27.55 -14.11 -7.01
CA MET A 551 26.89 -14.67 -5.82
C MET A 551 25.36 -14.69 -5.96
N PHE A 552 24.76 -13.75 -6.72
CA PHE A 552 23.32 -13.69 -6.99
C PHE A 552 22.86 -14.28 -8.34
N TRP A 553 23.77 -14.52 -9.30
CA TRP A 553 23.48 -15.14 -10.60
C TRP A 553 23.28 -16.66 -10.45
N LEU A 554 23.89 -17.26 -9.43
CA LEU A 554 23.48 -18.56 -8.91
C LEU A 554 22.03 -18.57 -8.36
N ALA A 555 21.39 -17.41 -8.18
CA ALA A 555 20.09 -17.29 -7.52
C ALA A 555 18.89 -16.89 -8.42
N ASP A 556 19.02 -16.10 -9.50
CA ASP A 556 17.94 -15.97 -10.51
C ASP A 556 18.37 -15.20 -11.78
N ALA A 557 17.94 -15.68 -12.95
CA ALA A 557 18.38 -15.23 -14.27
C ALA A 557 17.28 -14.45 -15.02
N ARG A 558 17.26 -13.11 -14.96
CA ARG A 558 16.41 -12.24 -15.82
C ARG A 558 16.73 -10.75 -15.62
N THR A 559 17.37 -10.07 -16.57
CA THR A 559 17.21 -8.59 -16.71
C THR A 559 17.39 -8.08 -18.14
N LYS A 560 16.60 -7.06 -18.51
CA LYS A 560 16.70 -6.28 -19.76
C LYS A 560 17.90 -5.32 -19.79
N GLY A 561 18.39 -4.90 -18.61
CA GLY A 561 19.63 -4.12 -18.49
C GLY A 561 20.84 -4.87 -19.04
N PHE A 562 20.85 -6.20 -18.89
CA PHE A 562 21.86 -7.06 -19.48
C PHE A 562 21.91 -6.92 -21.00
N MET A 563 20.78 -6.84 -21.71
CA MET A 563 20.78 -6.69 -23.17
C MET A 563 21.26 -5.32 -23.65
N GLY A 564 20.86 -4.22 -23.00
CA GLY A 564 21.38 -2.89 -23.34
C GLY A 564 22.89 -2.79 -23.08
N MET A 565 23.35 -3.42 -22.00
CA MET A 565 24.77 -3.53 -21.65
C MET A 565 25.54 -4.45 -22.60
N ILE A 566 24.98 -5.58 -23.01
CA ILE A 566 25.57 -6.45 -24.04
C ILE A 566 25.73 -5.67 -25.31
N VAL A 567 24.69 -4.96 -25.77
CA VAL A 567 24.76 -4.16 -26.99
C VAL A 567 25.80 -3.05 -26.84
N GLY A 568 25.85 -2.36 -25.71
CA GLY A 568 26.86 -1.33 -25.43
C GLY A 568 28.29 -1.89 -25.42
N LEU A 569 28.50 -3.04 -24.76
CA LEU A 569 29.77 -3.77 -24.80
C LEU A 569 30.09 -4.20 -26.23
N LEU A 570 29.13 -4.73 -26.98
CA LEU A 570 29.31 -5.16 -28.37
C LEU A 570 29.70 -3.98 -29.26
N VAL A 571 29.16 -2.78 -29.03
CA VAL A 571 29.52 -1.55 -29.76
C VAL A 571 30.93 -1.07 -29.39
N VAL A 572 31.24 -0.90 -28.10
CA VAL A 572 32.60 -0.55 -27.64
C VAL A 572 33.62 -1.55 -28.17
N TYR A 573 33.21 -2.82 -28.19
CA TYR A 573 34.01 -3.93 -28.64
C TYR A 573 34.21 -3.96 -30.17
N LEU A 574 33.18 -3.67 -30.96
CA LEU A 574 33.28 -3.51 -32.42
C LEU A 574 34.20 -2.34 -32.78
N VAL A 575 34.13 -1.23 -32.03
CA VAL A 575 35.04 -0.09 -32.20
C VAL A 575 36.48 -0.50 -31.85
N PHE A 576 36.68 -1.27 -30.78
CA PHE A 576 37.99 -1.80 -30.40
C PHE A 576 38.58 -2.73 -31.48
N ILE A 577 37.79 -3.68 -32.00
CA ILE A 577 38.20 -4.53 -33.14
C ILE A 577 38.58 -3.68 -34.35
N SER A 578 37.75 -2.70 -34.71
CA SER A 578 38.00 -1.84 -35.86
C SER A 578 39.33 -1.10 -35.72
N ARG A 579 39.64 -0.61 -34.50
CA ARG A 579 40.86 0.15 -34.23
C ARG A 579 42.10 -0.75 -34.13
N MET A 580 41.99 -1.92 -33.50
CA MET A 580 43.04 -2.95 -33.50
C MET A 580 43.31 -3.49 -34.91
N GLY A 581 42.27 -3.62 -35.73
CA GLY A 581 42.39 -3.98 -37.14
C GLY A 581 43.20 -2.95 -37.92
N ALA A 582 42.90 -1.66 -37.74
CA ALA A 582 43.66 -0.56 -38.35
C ALA A 582 45.13 -0.52 -37.88
N MET A 583 45.39 -0.68 -36.57
CA MET A 583 46.75 -0.74 -36.05
C MET A 583 47.52 -1.96 -36.56
N ASN A 584 46.84 -3.10 -36.74
CA ASN A 584 47.45 -4.30 -37.33
C ASN A 584 47.72 -4.14 -38.82
N THR A 585 46.87 -3.46 -39.59
CA THR A 585 47.17 -3.18 -41.00
C THR A 585 48.40 -2.30 -41.14
N ASP A 586 48.56 -1.30 -40.27
CA ASP A 586 49.73 -0.43 -40.26
C ASP A 586 51.00 -1.19 -39.80
N PHE A 587 50.88 -2.07 -38.81
CA PHE A 587 51.97 -2.92 -38.34
C PHE A 587 52.41 -3.98 -39.35
N LEU A 588 51.46 -4.53 -40.12
CA LEU A 588 51.74 -5.52 -41.19
C LEU A 588 52.26 -4.86 -42.47
N ALA A 589 51.91 -3.60 -42.72
CA ALA A 589 52.43 -2.81 -43.84
C ALA A 589 53.85 -2.25 -43.58
N ALA A 590 54.38 -2.39 -42.37
CA ALA A 590 55.74 -1.99 -42.05
C ALA A 590 56.77 -2.83 -42.83
N PRO A 591 57.84 -2.22 -43.40
CA PRO A 591 58.83 -2.90 -44.24
C PRO A 591 59.43 -4.14 -43.56
N ASP A 592 59.67 -5.21 -44.33
CA ASP A 592 60.10 -6.52 -43.82
C ASP A 592 61.45 -6.53 -43.10
N GLU A 593 62.27 -5.49 -43.26
CA GLU A 593 63.55 -5.34 -42.54
C GLU A 593 63.39 -5.04 -41.04
N ALA A 594 62.19 -4.65 -40.58
CA ALA A 594 61.98 -4.15 -39.22
C ALA A 594 61.62 -5.23 -38.18
N LEU A 595 61.08 -6.40 -38.57
CA LEU A 595 60.69 -7.45 -37.63
C LEU A 595 60.73 -8.87 -38.25
N PRO A 596 61.33 -9.87 -37.56
CA PRO A 596 61.35 -11.25 -38.03
C PRO A 596 59.95 -11.88 -38.14
N LEU A 597 59.82 -12.92 -38.97
CA LEU A 597 58.56 -13.60 -39.28
C LEU A 597 57.83 -14.17 -38.03
N GLY A 598 58.57 -14.57 -37.00
CA GLY A 598 58.04 -15.13 -35.75
C GLY A 598 57.07 -14.18 -35.01
N PRO A 599 57.49 -12.95 -34.68
CA PRO A 599 56.60 -11.92 -34.12
C PRO A 599 55.32 -11.65 -34.93
N LYS A 600 55.42 -11.58 -36.27
CA LYS A 600 54.25 -11.37 -37.15
C LYS A 600 53.24 -12.52 -37.02
N MET A 601 53.72 -13.76 -36.97
CA MET A 601 52.89 -14.96 -36.77
C MET A 601 52.28 -15.04 -35.36
N ALA A 602 53.00 -14.61 -34.32
CA ALA A 602 52.50 -14.58 -32.96
C ALA A 602 51.34 -13.58 -32.80
N VAL A 603 51.45 -12.40 -33.41
CA VAL A 603 50.37 -11.40 -33.44
C VAL A 603 49.14 -11.94 -34.19
N TRP A 604 49.35 -12.62 -35.32
CA TRP A 604 48.27 -13.26 -36.07
C TRP A 604 47.55 -14.36 -35.27
N ALA A 605 48.29 -15.26 -34.63
CA ALA A 605 47.72 -16.32 -33.79
C ALA A 605 46.96 -15.73 -32.59
N TYR A 606 47.51 -14.70 -31.95
CA TYR A 606 46.86 -13.98 -30.86
C TYR A 606 45.53 -13.36 -31.30
N ASN A 607 45.49 -12.71 -32.47
CA ASN A 607 44.27 -12.14 -33.04
C ASN A 607 43.20 -13.20 -33.35
N ILE A 608 43.59 -14.36 -33.91
CA ILE A 608 42.65 -15.47 -34.18
C ILE A 608 42.06 -16.01 -32.87
N ILE A 609 42.89 -16.23 -31.85
CA ILE A 609 42.45 -16.71 -30.54
C ILE A 609 41.46 -15.71 -29.92
N ILE A 610 41.75 -14.41 -30.03
CA ILE A 610 40.84 -13.35 -29.61
C ILE A 610 39.51 -13.48 -30.36
N VAL A 611 39.50 -13.46 -31.70
CA VAL A 611 38.29 -13.55 -32.54
C VAL A 611 37.43 -14.78 -32.20
N LEU A 612 38.05 -15.94 -32.03
CA LEU A 612 37.33 -17.17 -31.66
C LEU A 612 36.75 -17.12 -30.24
N GLY A 613 37.52 -16.61 -29.27
CA GLY A 613 37.04 -16.40 -27.91
C GLY A 613 35.81 -15.48 -27.86
N LEU A 614 35.73 -14.53 -28.79
CA LEU A 614 34.62 -13.56 -28.87
C LEU A 614 33.41 -14.09 -29.60
N ALA A 615 33.59 -14.82 -30.70
CA ALA A 615 32.50 -15.52 -31.34
C ALA A 615 31.80 -16.45 -30.34
N TRP A 616 32.58 -17.14 -29.50
CA TRP A 616 32.07 -17.95 -28.41
C TRP A 616 31.37 -17.13 -27.32
N GLY A 617 31.93 -15.99 -26.91
CA GLY A 617 31.32 -15.07 -25.94
C GLY A 617 29.97 -14.52 -26.42
N ILE A 618 29.90 -14.04 -27.67
CA ILE A 618 28.68 -13.54 -28.31
C ILE A 618 27.65 -14.67 -28.42
N PHE A 619 28.04 -15.84 -28.92
CA PHE A 619 27.15 -17.00 -29.00
C PHE A 619 26.60 -17.39 -27.62
N SER A 620 27.46 -17.46 -26.60
CA SER A 620 27.07 -17.78 -25.23
C SER A 620 26.07 -16.76 -24.68
N VAL A 621 26.29 -15.47 -24.95
CA VAL A 621 25.37 -14.39 -24.57
C VAL A 621 24.01 -14.52 -25.27
N PHE A 622 23.98 -14.71 -26.59
CA PHE A 622 22.73 -14.88 -27.34
C PHE A 622 22.00 -16.16 -26.94
N PHE A 623 22.73 -17.24 -26.66
CA PHE A 623 22.18 -18.51 -26.20
C PHE A 623 21.58 -18.39 -24.80
N ILE A 624 22.27 -17.74 -23.86
CA ILE A 624 21.76 -17.45 -22.51
C ILE A 624 20.54 -16.53 -22.59
N ALA A 625 20.59 -15.47 -23.42
CA ALA A 625 19.45 -14.60 -23.65
C ALA A 625 18.26 -15.39 -24.24
N TYR A 626 18.49 -16.22 -25.25
CA TYR A 626 17.45 -17.06 -25.84
C TYR A 626 16.82 -18.00 -24.80
N LEU A 627 17.63 -18.66 -23.97
CA LEU A 627 17.13 -19.53 -22.89
C LEU A 627 16.29 -18.74 -21.88
N GLY A 628 16.72 -17.54 -21.49
CA GLY A 628 15.96 -16.66 -20.59
C GLY A 628 14.66 -16.11 -21.20
N TYR A 629 14.63 -15.86 -22.52
CA TYR A 629 13.47 -15.33 -23.24
C TYR A 629 12.53 -16.40 -23.81
N LYS A 630 12.92 -17.68 -23.82
CA LYS A 630 12.12 -18.78 -24.38
C LYS A 630 10.71 -18.86 -23.78
N GLU A 631 10.58 -18.70 -22.47
CA GLU A 631 9.27 -18.70 -21.80
C GLU A 631 8.44 -17.46 -22.17
N TYR A 632 9.10 -16.30 -22.25
CA TYR A 632 8.47 -15.05 -22.66
C TYR A 632 7.89 -15.15 -24.08
N LEU A 633 8.64 -15.70 -25.02
CA LEU A 633 8.19 -15.87 -26.41
C LEU A 633 7.01 -16.86 -26.52
N ARG A 634 6.98 -17.91 -25.68
CA ARG A 634 5.88 -18.88 -25.63
C ARG A 634 4.59 -18.29 -25.06
N ASP A 635 4.68 -17.39 -24.09
CA ASP A 635 3.52 -16.75 -23.47
C ASP A 635 2.92 -15.63 -24.33
N LEU A 636 3.71 -14.96 -25.19
CA LEU A 636 3.24 -13.87 -26.04
C LEU A 636 1.96 -14.21 -26.85
N PRO A 637 1.88 -15.31 -27.62
CA PRO A 637 0.66 -15.66 -28.35
C PRO A 637 -0.51 -16.02 -27.41
N ARG A 638 -0.25 -16.67 -26.28
CA ARG A 638 -1.27 -17.02 -25.27
C ARG A 638 -1.86 -15.76 -24.64
N PHE A 639 -1.01 -14.83 -24.21
CA PHE A 639 -1.41 -13.56 -23.65
C PHE A 639 -2.20 -12.71 -24.67
N ARG A 640 -1.82 -12.71 -25.95
CA ARG A 640 -2.61 -12.06 -27.01
C ARG A 640 -4.01 -12.66 -27.13
N LYS A 641 -4.14 -13.99 -27.03
CA LYS A 641 -5.44 -14.68 -27.03
C LYS A 641 -6.27 -14.31 -25.80
N ILE A 642 -5.69 -14.38 -24.60
CA ILE A 642 -6.34 -13.98 -23.35
C ILE A 642 -6.79 -12.51 -23.43
N ARG A 643 -5.92 -11.60 -23.88
CA ARG A 643 -6.24 -10.17 -24.02
C ARG A 643 -7.41 -9.90 -24.96
N ARG A 644 -7.59 -10.71 -26.01
CA ARG A 644 -8.75 -10.57 -26.92
C ARG A 644 -10.02 -11.15 -26.30
N ALA A 645 -9.90 -12.23 -25.53
CA ALA A 645 -11.05 -12.94 -24.95
C ALA A 645 -11.54 -12.37 -23.60
N LEU A 646 -10.74 -11.54 -22.91
CA LEU A 646 -11.06 -11.07 -21.56
C LEU A 646 -12.20 -10.05 -21.57
N GLY A 647 -13.38 -10.46 -21.09
CA GLY A 647 -14.53 -9.59 -20.84
C GLY A 647 -14.46 -8.82 -19.52
N ARG A 648 -15.48 -8.01 -19.22
CA ARG A 648 -15.60 -7.25 -17.95
C ARG A 648 -15.95 -8.14 -16.77
N SER A 649 -16.79 -9.16 -16.96
CA SER A 649 -17.08 -10.17 -15.94
C SER A 649 -16.42 -11.48 -16.34
N VAL A 650 -15.57 -12.01 -15.46
CA VAL A 650 -14.79 -13.23 -15.72
C VAL A 650 -14.87 -14.14 -14.50
N PRO A 651 -15.26 -15.41 -14.63
CA PRO A 651 -15.26 -16.32 -13.50
C PRO A 651 -13.86 -16.47 -12.89
N ARG A 652 -13.76 -16.55 -11.56
CA ARG A 652 -12.50 -16.77 -10.83
C ARG A 652 -11.77 -18.02 -11.32
N ALA A 653 -12.51 -19.08 -11.68
CA ALA A 653 -11.95 -20.26 -12.32
C ALA A 653 -11.24 -19.97 -13.65
N THR A 654 -11.82 -19.13 -14.50
CA THR A 654 -11.20 -18.68 -15.75
C THR A 654 -9.99 -17.79 -15.48
N ILE A 655 -10.07 -16.91 -14.47
CA ILE A 655 -8.92 -16.09 -14.04
C ILE A 655 -7.76 -16.99 -13.61
N ALA A 656 -8.04 -18.02 -12.81
CA ALA A 656 -7.05 -18.99 -12.36
C ALA A 656 -6.42 -19.76 -13.52
N GLN A 657 -7.24 -20.25 -14.45
CA GLN A 657 -6.78 -20.95 -15.64
C GLN A 657 -5.88 -20.06 -16.52
N HIS A 658 -6.28 -18.81 -16.78
CA HIS A 658 -5.48 -17.86 -17.54
C HIS A 658 -4.14 -17.58 -16.83
N PHE A 659 -4.19 -17.34 -15.52
CA PHE A 659 -3.00 -17.08 -14.71
C PHE A 659 -2.01 -18.26 -14.77
N GLN A 660 -2.48 -19.49 -14.54
CA GLN A 660 -1.66 -20.71 -14.59
C GLN A 660 -1.18 -21.06 -16.01
N SER A 661 -1.91 -20.65 -17.06
CA SER A 661 -1.51 -20.91 -18.45
C SER A 661 -0.29 -20.09 -18.91
N LEU A 662 0.02 -19.00 -18.20
CA LEU A 662 1.16 -18.12 -18.45
C LEU A 662 2.34 -18.58 -17.59
N ARG A 663 3.42 -19.02 -18.23
CA ARG A 663 4.58 -19.60 -17.51
C ARG A 663 5.52 -18.54 -16.95
N SER A 664 5.62 -17.41 -17.62
CA SER A 664 6.51 -16.33 -17.23
C SER A 664 5.83 -15.37 -16.24
N PRO A 665 6.49 -15.05 -15.11
CA PRO A 665 6.12 -13.98 -14.19
C PRO A 665 5.77 -12.65 -14.88
N HIS A 666 6.49 -12.30 -15.95
CA HIS A 666 6.21 -11.07 -16.70
C HIS A 666 4.79 -11.05 -17.28
N TYR A 667 4.36 -12.12 -17.97
CA TYR A 667 3.03 -12.16 -18.55
C TYR A 667 1.94 -12.39 -17.51
N ARG A 668 2.22 -13.09 -16.40
CA ARG A 668 1.29 -13.16 -15.26
C ARG A 668 1.07 -11.78 -14.63
N LYS A 669 2.14 -11.01 -14.41
CA LYS A 669 2.06 -9.60 -13.96
C LYS A 669 1.30 -8.74 -14.97
N LYS A 670 1.61 -8.88 -16.26
CA LYS A 670 0.90 -8.17 -17.35
C LYS A 670 -0.58 -8.57 -17.43
N TYR A 671 -0.91 -9.81 -17.10
CA TYR A 671 -2.28 -10.30 -17.03
C TYR A 671 -3.03 -9.69 -15.86
N ILE A 672 -2.42 -9.57 -14.68
CA ILE A 672 -3.06 -8.87 -13.56
C ILE A 672 -3.21 -7.38 -13.83
N ARG A 673 -2.21 -6.75 -14.45
CA ARG A 673 -2.35 -5.38 -14.94
C ARG A 673 -3.51 -5.27 -15.91
N LEU A 674 -3.63 -6.21 -16.84
CA LEU A 674 -4.76 -6.26 -17.77
C LEU A 674 -6.10 -6.47 -17.06
N LEU A 675 -6.18 -7.32 -16.03
CA LEU A 675 -7.37 -7.49 -15.21
C LEU A 675 -7.77 -6.17 -14.53
N ARG A 676 -6.78 -5.43 -14.01
CA ARG A 676 -6.98 -4.12 -13.39
C ARG A 676 -7.35 -3.03 -14.41
N GLU A 677 -6.62 -2.94 -15.52
CA GLU A 677 -6.85 -2.00 -16.64
C GLU A 677 -8.21 -2.21 -17.30
N ARG A 678 -8.73 -3.45 -17.29
CA ARG A 678 -10.06 -3.79 -17.80
C ARG A 678 -11.13 -3.88 -16.73
N GLU A 679 -10.81 -3.51 -15.49
CA GLU A 679 -11.80 -3.38 -14.42
C GLU A 679 -12.56 -4.69 -14.22
N VAL A 680 -11.85 -5.81 -14.34
CA VAL A 680 -12.49 -7.13 -14.36
C VAL A 680 -13.14 -7.40 -13.02
N THR A 681 -14.45 -7.66 -13.05
CA THR A 681 -15.24 -8.06 -11.89
C THR A 681 -15.28 -9.59 -11.84
N PRO A 682 -14.63 -10.22 -10.84
CA PRO A 682 -14.56 -11.68 -10.76
C PRO A 682 -15.93 -12.26 -10.35
N ALA A 683 -16.36 -13.33 -11.01
CA ALA A 683 -17.59 -14.06 -10.66
C ALA A 683 -17.29 -15.45 -10.08
N GLY A 684 -18.15 -15.96 -9.21
CA GLY A 684 -18.02 -17.29 -8.60
C GLY A 684 -16.81 -17.42 -7.65
N ASP A 685 -16.57 -18.65 -7.18
CA ASP A 685 -15.46 -18.97 -6.28
C ASP A 685 -14.18 -19.35 -7.03
N TRP A 686 -13.05 -19.23 -6.35
CA TRP A 686 -11.81 -19.80 -6.85
C TRP A 686 -11.90 -21.34 -6.88
N PRO A 687 -11.30 -22.03 -7.87
CA PRO A 687 -11.35 -23.49 -7.97
C PRO A 687 -10.96 -24.22 -6.68
N ASP A 688 -9.99 -23.68 -5.95
CA ASP A 688 -9.48 -24.25 -4.69
C ASP A 688 -9.85 -23.41 -3.45
N GLY A 689 -10.82 -22.49 -3.58
CA GLY A 689 -11.22 -21.54 -2.52
C GLY A 689 -10.24 -20.38 -2.27
N LYS A 690 -9.10 -20.34 -2.97
CA LYS A 690 -8.08 -19.28 -2.87
C LYS A 690 -7.58 -18.83 -4.25
N PRO A 691 -7.12 -17.57 -4.42
CA PRO A 691 -6.46 -17.13 -5.64
C PRO A 691 -5.30 -18.06 -6.02
N PRO A 692 -5.05 -18.29 -7.33
CA PRO A 692 -3.93 -19.10 -7.76
C PRO A 692 -2.63 -18.48 -7.24
N TYR A 693 -1.78 -19.34 -6.69
CA TYR A 693 -0.48 -18.96 -6.14
C TYR A 693 0.61 -19.71 -6.88
N GLU A 694 1.46 -18.97 -7.59
CA GLU A 694 2.77 -19.47 -7.99
C GLU A 694 3.81 -19.02 -6.96
N LYS A 695 4.63 -19.97 -6.52
CA LYS A 695 5.76 -19.72 -5.64
C LYS A 695 6.72 -18.73 -6.29
N ASP A 696 7.24 -17.80 -5.50
CA ASP A 696 8.22 -16.80 -5.93
C ASP A 696 7.74 -15.81 -7.01
N ASP A 697 6.42 -15.71 -7.25
CA ASP A 697 5.88 -14.81 -8.27
C ASP A 697 5.22 -13.55 -7.67
N GLU A 698 5.78 -12.39 -8.01
CA GLU A 698 5.20 -11.07 -7.70
C GLU A 698 3.75 -10.96 -8.20
N ALA A 699 3.43 -11.62 -9.33
CA ALA A 699 2.08 -11.64 -9.85
C ALA A 699 1.10 -12.28 -8.86
N SER A 700 1.46 -13.36 -8.15
CA SER A 700 0.60 -13.95 -7.11
C SER A 700 0.24 -12.93 -6.02
N GLY A 701 1.21 -12.11 -5.62
CA GLY A 701 1.00 -11.01 -4.67
C GLY A 701 0.08 -9.91 -5.21
N LEU A 702 0.28 -9.50 -6.46
CA LEU A 702 -0.59 -8.52 -7.13
C LEU A 702 -2.02 -9.05 -7.32
N LEU A 703 -2.19 -10.35 -7.56
CA LEU A 703 -3.51 -10.96 -7.69
C LEU A 703 -4.21 -11.04 -6.34
N ALA A 704 -3.48 -11.30 -5.26
CA ALA A 704 -4.03 -11.27 -3.92
C ALA A 704 -4.39 -9.85 -3.45
N GLN A 705 -3.58 -8.85 -3.79
CA GLN A 705 -3.97 -7.45 -3.62
C GLN A 705 -5.22 -7.13 -4.43
N LEU A 706 -5.30 -7.60 -5.67
CA LEU A 706 -6.48 -7.42 -6.50
C LEU A 706 -7.69 -8.17 -5.92
N GLU A 707 -7.51 -9.33 -5.30
CA GLU A 707 -8.56 -10.06 -4.58
C GLU A 707 -8.99 -9.33 -3.31
N GLN A 708 -8.08 -8.74 -2.53
CA GLN A 708 -8.44 -7.84 -1.43
C GLN A 708 -9.30 -6.68 -1.96
N GLN A 709 -8.87 -6.09 -3.08
CA GLN A 709 -9.62 -5.05 -3.77
C GLN A 709 -10.93 -5.57 -4.35
N TRP A 710 -11.09 -6.85 -4.67
CA TRP A 710 -12.37 -7.44 -5.07
C TRP A 710 -13.25 -7.80 -3.87
N ARG A 711 -12.66 -8.05 -2.69
CA ARG A 711 -13.36 -8.45 -1.46
C ARG A 711 -13.70 -7.32 -0.47
N GLY A 712 -13.00 -6.19 -0.49
CA GLY A 712 -13.24 -5.06 0.43
C GLY A 712 -12.29 -4.97 1.61
N LEU A 713 -11.28 -5.85 1.64
CA LEU A 713 -10.44 -6.07 2.82
C LEU A 713 -9.15 -5.25 2.83
N GLY A 714 -8.90 -4.40 1.85
CA GLY A 714 -7.66 -3.63 1.76
C GLY A 714 -7.64 -2.40 2.69
N TYR A 715 -6.43 -1.95 3.02
CA TYR A 715 -6.07 -0.54 3.19
C TYR A 715 -4.94 -0.32 2.18
N SER A 716 -5.08 0.63 1.25
CA SER A 716 -4.00 0.93 0.31
C SER A 716 -3.00 1.97 0.85
N LEU A 717 -2.19 1.58 1.84
CA LEU A 717 -0.88 2.21 1.96
C LEU A 717 0.04 1.56 0.94
N PHE A 718 0.65 2.39 0.10
CA PHE A 718 1.55 2.04 -0.98
C PHE A 718 0.87 1.51 -2.24
N GLY A 719 1.10 2.24 -3.33
CA GLY A 719 1.27 1.54 -4.58
C GLY A 719 2.39 2.17 -5.35
N ILE A 720 3.13 1.26 -5.94
CA ILE A 720 4.21 1.50 -6.86
C ILE A 720 3.62 2.25 -8.05
N ARG A 721 4.10 3.48 -8.29
CA ARG A 721 3.98 4.14 -9.59
C ARG A 721 4.84 3.34 -10.58
N ASP A 722 4.26 2.97 -11.72
CA ASP A 722 5.04 2.84 -12.96
C ASP A 722 5.02 4.24 -13.60
N GLU A 723 6.09 5.01 -13.41
CA GLU A 723 6.32 6.23 -14.19
C GLU A 723 6.79 5.81 -15.58
N GLY A 724 5.89 5.91 -16.58
CA GLY A 724 6.24 5.68 -17.97
C GLY A 724 5.11 5.12 -18.83
N ASN A 725 4.06 5.92 -19.05
CA ASN A 725 3.31 6.02 -20.31
C ASN A 725 2.04 6.84 -20.09
N SER A 726 2.18 8.16 -20.06
CA SER A 726 1.07 9.07 -20.39
C SER A 726 0.94 9.12 -21.91
N LEU A 727 0.18 8.19 -22.49
CA LEU A 727 -0.42 8.40 -23.80
C LEU A 727 -1.92 8.57 -23.56
N TRP A 728 -2.33 9.83 -23.47
CA TRP A 728 -3.71 10.23 -23.69
C TRP A 728 -4.09 9.72 -25.08
N VAL A 729 -4.86 8.64 -25.13
CA VAL A 729 -5.57 8.24 -26.34
C VAL A 729 -6.95 8.83 -26.22
N ASP A 730 -7.08 10.04 -26.75
CA ASP A 730 -8.35 10.67 -27.06
C ASP A 730 -9.12 9.76 -28.02
N ARG A 731 -10.28 9.27 -27.57
CA ARG A 731 -11.22 8.50 -28.40
C ARG A 731 -12.65 8.86 -28.03
N SER A 732 -13.16 9.87 -28.72
CA SER A 732 -14.53 9.89 -29.25
C SER A 732 -14.60 10.91 -30.40
N PRO A 733 -15.44 10.76 -31.44
CA PRO A 733 -16.51 9.76 -31.63
C PRO A 733 -16.45 9.01 -32.97
N LEU A 734 -16.93 7.76 -32.97
CA LEU A 734 -17.52 7.11 -34.15
C LEU A 734 -18.86 6.52 -33.69
N LEU A 735 -19.90 7.33 -33.75
CA LEU A 735 -21.29 6.90 -33.77
C LEU A 735 -21.96 7.60 -34.95
N ASP A 736 -21.67 7.08 -36.15
CA ASP A 736 -22.60 7.11 -37.27
C ASP A 736 -23.16 5.69 -37.41
N GLY A 737 -24.49 5.58 -37.43
CA GLY A 737 -25.17 4.33 -37.78
C GLY A 737 -26.34 3.99 -36.86
N ALA A 738 -27.52 4.40 -37.30
CA ALA A 738 -28.86 3.88 -36.98
C ALA A 738 -28.91 2.50 -36.29
N TYR A 739 -29.61 2.41 -35.16
CA TYR A 739 -30.93 1.78 -35.00
C TYR A 739 -31.45 1.99 -33.57
#